data_AF-A0A6J1MWS7-F1
#
_entry.id   AF-A0A6J1MWS7-F1
#
_cell.length_a   1.000
_cell.length_b   1.000
_cell.length_c   1.000
_cell.angle_alpha   90.00
_cell.angle_beta   90.00
_cell.angle_gamma   90.00
#
_symmetry.space_group_name_H-M   'P 1'
#
loop_
_entity.id
_entity.type
_entity.pdbx_description
1 polymer ?
#
loop_
_entity_poly.entity_id
_entity_poly.type
_entity_poly.pdbx_seq_one_letter_code
_entity_poly.pdbx_strand_id
1 'polypeptide(L)'
;MSANKENNLVQAYVELNKFCQSSDYERALKAAGKVLQIAPNEQKAFHCKVICFIQLHNFKEALTVLCNAKNASLASELVFEKAYTQYRLNCPKEALETVDSAPELTPALKELRAQILYRLEQYQDCYNLYRDIVKNTTDDYEDERKANMSAVVANLAALNPSTDLPSFEENTYELSYNAGTKLAMVGKYNEALPVLKKAEQACSESVLEDGGTEEEAKEEAAIIRVQQAYCQQQMGKEKEAAALYQNVLKDKPSDQALTAIASNNLVVINRDTNVFDSRKRMKAATQDGLEHKLNSRQRASIAYNQAILAIYSNQPDFCKQCCVKLSREFGQERRAALVEASSLVKEGKRAQAVALLLKHGGSLTLAAAQVLLAQGDRKAAVKLLEESEYRYRPAVVGLLCTVLTADNDCEKASRMFIDVYEHYKSDSEKLLSLRNMWRAAAEAHQRANNADAAAAAHEALARAAPGDKRSLARLVKALGGDPERARQLAAGLPPVSELEGKIDVDALESSKWMMGAKVVKKTVQSKQEQSPGTPGSELGQKTKAKRKRKTKLPPNADLSRPPDPERWLPKYERTAYRKRRGIRRDVIKGSQGMTTTAVDQYDMSKQTPSATAAAAKSPRVEAKPTDGATAWQRKQQQKKKGKGKGKW
;
A
#
# COMPACT_ATOMS: atom_id res chain seq x y z
N MET A 1 35.78 8.81 -66.75
CA MET A 1 34.91 9.24 -65.63
C MET A 1 34.17 8.08 -64.96
N SER A 2 33.52 7.17 -65.71
CA SER A 2 32.74 6.06 -65.13
C SER A 2 33.56 5.05 -64.31
N ALA A 3 34.68 4.55 -64.85
CA ALA A 3 35.51 3.55 -64.16
C ALA A 3 36.11 4.05 -62.82
N ASN A 4 36.39 5.36 -62.70
CA ASN A 4 36.92 5.93 -61.47
C ASN A 4 35.81 6.05 -60.40
N LYS A 5 34.56 6.33 -60.83
CA LYS A 5 33.40 6.37 -59.93
C LYS A 5 33.07 4.97 -59.39
N GLU A 6 33.17 3.96 -60.24
CA GLU A 6 32.92 2.56 -59.87
C GLU A 6 34.00 2.03 -58.90
N ASN A 7 35.28 2.27 -59.18
CA ASN A 7 36.36 1.93 -58.25
C ASN A 7 36.23 2.64 -56.89
N ASN A 8 35.86 3.93 -56.90
CA ASN A 8 35.61 4.68 -55.67
C ASN A 8 34.42 4.12 -54.88
N LEU A 9 33.36 3.68 -55.57
CA LEU A 9 32.20 3.04 -54.93
C LEU A 9 32.58 1.72 -54.28
N VAL A 10 33.34 0.87 -54.97
CA VAL A 10 33.84 -0.41 -54.42
C VAL A 10 34.68 -0.16 -53.17
N GLN A 11 35.62 0.79 -53.22
CA GLN A 11 36.45 1.13 -52.05
C GLN A 11 35.61 1.64 -50.88
N ALA A 12 34.60 2.49 -51.13
CA ALA A 12 33.69 2.99 -50.10
C ALA A 12 32.88 1.85 -49.45
N TYR A 13 32.49 0.83 -50.23
CA TYR A 13 31.84 -0.37 -49.71
C TYR A 13 32.75 -1.26 -48.87
N VAL A 14 34.01 -1.43 -49.27
CA VAL A 14 34.99 -2.18 -48.47
C VAL A 14 35.20 -1.49 -47.12
N GLU A 15 35.32 -0.16 -47.12
CA GLU A 15 35.42 0.63 -45.89
C GLU A 15 34.16 0.48 -45.03
N LEU A 16 32.96 0.58 -45.61
CA LEU A 16 31.70 0.41 -44.90
C LEU A 16 31.59 -0.99 -44.27
N ASN A 17 31.87 -2.04 -45.04
CA ASN A 17 31.78 -3.42 -44.57
C ASN A 17 32.76 -3.69 -43.42
N LYS A 18 33.99 -3.15 -43.50
CA LYS A 18 34.98 -3.24 -42.42
C LYS A 18 34.43 -2.67 -41.10
N PHE A 19 33.82 -1.49 -41.14
CA PHE A 19 33.28 -0.86 -39.94
C PHE A 19 32.00 -1.54 -39.43
N CYS A 20 31.19 -2.12 -40.32
CA CYS A 20 30.04 -2.94 -39.92
C CYS A 20 30.50 -4.20 -39.17
N GLN A 21 31.52 -4.90 -39.67
CA GLN A 21 32.07 -6.10 -39.03
C GLN A 21 32.67 -5.81 -37.66
N SER A 22 33.27 -4.63 -37.47
CA SER A 22 33.82 -4.22 -36.18
C SER A 22 32.78 -3.54 -35.26
N SER A 23 31.51 -3.43 -35.68
CA SER A 23 30.46 -2.67 -34.97
C SER A 23 30.86 -1.22 -34.63
N ASP A 24 31.71 -0.59 -35.44
CA ASP A 24 32.11 0.81 -35.28
C ASP A 24 31.08 1.70 -35.99
N TYR A 25 29.94 1.90 -35.33
CA TYR A 25 28.78 2.57 -35.91
C TYR A 25 29.03 4.04 -36.29
N GLU A 26 29.92 4.75 -35.59
CA GLU A 26 30.27 6.13 -35.93
C GLU A 26 31.01 6.21 -37.27
N ARG A 27 31.98 5.32 -37.50
CA ARG A 27 32.73 5.29 -38.75
C ARG A 27 31.92 4.66 -39.87
N ALA A 28 31.13 3.63 -39.58
CA ALA A 28 30.17 3.05 -40.52
C ALA A 28 29.16 4.09 -41.02
N LEU A 29 28.65 4.96 -40.14
CA LEU A 29 27.74 6.04 -40.51
C LEU A 29 28.38 7.00 -41.52
N LYS A 30 29.64 7.39 -41.29
CA LYS A 30 30.41 8.26 -42.21
C LYS A 30 30.66 7.55 -43.55
N ALA A 31 31.05 6.29 -43.52
CA ALA A 31 31.31 5.49 -44.73
C ALA A 31 30.02 5.27 -45.56
N ALA A 32 28.89 4.98 -44.93
CA ALA A 32 27.58 4.88 -45.59
C ALA A 32 27.19 6.21 -46.23
N GLY A 33 27.48 7.34 -45.56
CA GLY A 33 27.34 8.68 -46.14
C GLY A 33 28.16 8.89 -47.41
N LYS A 34 29.42 8.44 -47.45
CA LYS A 34 30.28 8.51 -48.65
C LYS A 34 29.69 7.67 -49.80
N VAL A 35 29.21 6.46 -49.51
CA VAL A 35 28.56 5.61 -50.52
C VAL A 35 27.35 6.33 -51.12
N LEU A 36 26.48 6.90 -50.29
CA LEU A 36 25.29 7.62 -50.73
C LEU A 36 25.58 8.94 -51.47
N GLN A 37 26.75 9.56 -51.25
CA GLN A 37 27.19 10.70 -52.07
C GLN A 37 27.54 10.28 -53.50
N ILE A 38 28.11 9.08 -53.68
CA ILE A 38 28.48 8.53 -54.99
C ILE A 38 27.26 7.92 -55.70
N ALA A 39 26.42 7.21 -54.93
CA ALA A 39 25.22 6.50 -55.38
C ALA A 39 24.01 6.83 -54.46
N PRO A 40 23.25 7.89 -54.75
CA PRO A 40 22.18 8.37 -53.85
C PRO A 40 21.00 7.41 -53.64
N ASN A 41 20.76 6.50 -54.58
CA ASN A 41 19.64 5.56 -54.55
C ASN A 41 20.06 4.16 -54.07
N GLU A 42 21.21 4.06 -53.39
CA GLU A 42 21.77 2.78 -52.99
C GLU A 42 21.15 2.27 -51.68
N GLN A 43 20.28 1.26 -51.81
CA GLN A 43 19.40 0.81 -50.74
C GLN A 43 20.16 0.25 -49.53
N LYS A 44 21.19 -0.58 -49.75
CA LYS A 44 21.95 -1.19 -48.63
C LYS A 44 22.73 -0.16 -47.84
N ALA A 45 23.29 0.85 -48.51
CA ALA A 45 24.00 1.93 -47.84
C ALA A 45 23.04 2.83 -47.05
N PHE A 46 21.85 3.09 -47.59
CA PHE A 46 20.80 3.82 -46.87
C PHE A 46 20.33 3.08 -45.63
N HIS A 47 20.04 1.78 -45.76
CA HIS A 47 19.66 0.94 -44.62
C HIS A 47 20.76 0.91 -43.55
N CYS A 48 22.02 0.69 -43.95
CA CYS A 48 23.15 0.72 -43.03
C CYS A 48 23.27 2.06 -42.30
N LYS A 49 23.08 3.19 -43.01
CA LYS A 49 23.05 4.53 -42.40
C LYS A 49 21.96 4.66 -41.32
N VAL A 50 20.76 4.16 -41.59
CA VAL A 50 19.65 4.17 -40.63
C VAL A 50 19.97 3.30 -39.40
N ILE A 51 20.49 2.08 -39.62
CA ILE A 51 20.92 1.19 -38.53
C ILE A 51 22.00 1.84 -37.68
N CYS A 52 22.99 2.51 -38.29
CA CYS A 52 24.02 3.23 -37.54
C CYS A 52 23.40 4.34 -36.66
N PHE A 53 22.42 5.10 -37.15
CA PHE A 53 21.72 6.07 -36.30
C PHE A 53 20.99 5.39 -35.13
N ILE A 54 20.34 4.25 -35.37
CA ILE A 54 19.62 3.49 -34.33
C ILE A 54 20.58 2.98 -33.25
N GLN A 55 21.70 2.37 -33.65
CA GLN A 55 22.71 1.81 -32.74
C GLN A 55 23.45 2.90 -31.96
N LEU A 56 23.58 4.10 -32.53
CA LEU A 56 24.11 5.29 -31.84
C LEU A 56 23.06 6.03 -31.01
N HIS A 57 21.84 5.47 -30.86
CA HIS A 57 20.71 6.10 -30.17
C HIS A 57 20.27 7.47 -30.74
N ASN A 58 20.65 7.78 -31.97
CA ASN A 58 20.28 9.00 -32.71
C ASN A 58 18.93 8.82 -33.42
N PHE A 59 17.88 8.55 -32.65
CA PHE A 59 16.55 8.20 -33.19
C PHE A 59 15.89 9.35 -33.94
N LYS A 60 16.15 10.61 -33.54
CA LYS A 60 15.59 11.80 -34.20
C LYS A 60 16.15 11.96 -35.62
N GLU A 61 17.45 11.76 -35.78
CA GLU A 61 18.16 11.81 -37.04
C GLU A 61 17.73 10.65 -37.95
N ALA A 62 17.61 9.44 -37.39
CA ALA A 62 17.06 8.28 -38.11
C ALA A 62 15.67 8.59 -38.67
N LEU A 63 14.74 9.07 -37.82
CA LEU A 63 13.39 9.40 -38.23
C LEU A 63 13.36 10.55 -39.26
N THR A 64 14.21 11.56 -39.10
CA THR A 64 14.33 12.67 -40.06
C THR A 64 14.74 12.17 -41.45
N VAL A 65 15.68 11.24 -41.51
CA VAL A 65 16.15 10.65 -42.78
C VAL A 65 15.08 9.75 -43.41
N LEU A 66 14.35 8.98 -42.60
CA LEU A 66 13.27 8.09 -43.03
C LEU A 66 12.02 8.83 -43.51
N CYS A 67 11.72 10.00 -42.94
CA CYS A 67 10.56 10.82 -43.32
C CYS A 67 10.86 11.84 -44.43
N ASN A 68 12.11 11.94 -44.89
CA ASN A 68 12.47 12.87 -45.95
C ASN A 68 11.89 12.38 -47.29
N ALA A 69 11.07 13.21 -47.94
CA ALA A 69 10.44 12.91 -49.22
C ALA A 69 11.45 12.51 -50.32
N LYS A 70 12.69 13.01 -50.27
CA LYS A 70 13.75 12.62 -51.22
C LYS A 70 14.19 11.16 -51.09
N ASN A 71 13.97 10.56 -49.92
CA ASN A 71 14.34 9.17 -49.62
C ASN A 71 13.12 8.24 -49.62
N ALA A 72 11.94 8.69 -50.09
CA ALA A 72 10.69 7.94 -49.93
C ALA A 72 10.76 6.52 -50.50
N SER A 73 11.42 6.34 -51.66
CA SER A 73 11.62 5.02 -52.27
C SER A 73 12.57 4.11 -51.50
N LEU A 74 13.55 4.68 -50.80
CA LEU A 74 14.50 3.91 -49.99
C LEU A 74 13.87 3.55 -48.64
N ALA A 75 13.10 4.47 -48.07
CA ALA A 75 12.45 4.32 -46.77
C ALA A 75 11.23 3.38 -46.82
N SER A 76 10.61 3.14 -47.99
CA SER A 76 9.44 2.26 -48.10
C SER A 76 9.71 0.81 -47.70
N GLU A 77 10.96 0.35 -47.76
CA GLU A 77 11.36 -0.99 -47.32
C GLU A 77 11.77 -1.03 -45.82
N LEU A 78 11.92 0.12 -45.16
CA LEU A 78 12.42 0.24 -43.80
C LEU A 78 11.30 0.53 -42.79
N VAL A 79 10.18 -0.17 -42.94
CA VAL A 79 8.98 0.02 -42.11
C VAL A 79 9.27 -0.29 -40.65
N PHE A 80 10.03 -1.36 -40.38
CA PHE A 80 10.41 -1.74 -39.02
C PHE A 80 11.27 -0.66 -38.36
N GLU A 81 12.33 -0.18 -39.03
CA GLU A 81 13.21 0.87 -38.51
C GLU A 81 12.45 2.18 -38.25
N LYS A 82 11.52 2.54 -39.14
CA LYS A 82 10.66 3.71 -38.95
C LYS A 82 9.76 3.56 -37.74
N ALA A 83 9.04 2.44 -37.62
CA ALA A 83 8.20 2.18 -36.46
C ALA A 83 9.01 2.12 -35.16
N TYR A 84 10.17 1.48 -35.19
CA TYR A 84 11.06 1.35 -34.04
C TYR A 84 11.58 2.72 -33.59
N THR A 85 12.02 3.56 -34.53
CA THR A 85 12.48 4.92 -34.21
C THR A 85 11.36 5.79 -33.62
N GLN A 86 10.13 5.72 -34.14
CA GLN A 86 8.97 6.38 -33.55
C GLN A 86 8.67 5.86 -32.12
N TYR A 87 8.70 4.54 -31.93
CA TYR A 87 8.50 3.92 -30.61
C TYR A 87 9.54 4.40 -29.59
N ARG A 88 10.83 4.42 -29.97
CA ARG A 88 11.93 4.91 -29.14
C ARG A 88 11.86 6.41 -28.84
N LEU A 89 11.18 7.19 -29.69
CA LEU A 89 10.89 8.61 -29.49
C LEU A 89 9.61 8.88 -28.70
N ASN A 90 9.04 7.87 -28.02
CA ASN A 90 7.80 7.97 -27.27
C ASN A 90 6.59 8.43 -28.11
N CYS A 91 6.56 8.07 -29.39
CA CYS A 91 5.44 8.30 -30.32
C CYS A 91 4.74 6.97 -30.66
N PRO A 92 4.10 6.29 -29.68
CA PRO A 92 3.59 4.93 -29.87
C PRO A 92 2.38 4.85 -30.82
N LYS A 93 1.61 5.93 -30.97
CA LYS A 93 0.45 5.94 -31.89
C LYS A 93 0.92 5.95 -33.34
N GLU A 94 1.88 6.82 -33.65
CA GLU A 94 2.52 6.95 -34.96
C GLU A 94 3.31 5.69 -35.31
N ALA A 95 3.95 5.07 -34.31
CA ALA A 95 4.59 3.77 -34.46
C ALA A 95 3.58 2.67 -34.83
N LEU A 96 2.42 2.62 -34.13
CA LEU A 96 1.37 1.65 -34.44
C LEU A 96 0.82 1.87 -35.86
N GLU A 97 0.53 3.10 -36.25
CA GLU A 97 0.08 3.44 -37.61
C GLU A 97 1.08 2.99 -38.67
N THR A 98 2.38 3.18 -38.41
CA THR A 98 3.44 2.74 -39.33
C THR A 98 3.48 1.23 -39.45
N VAL A 99 3.38 0.49 -38.34
CA VAL A 99 3.32 -0.98 -38.34
C VAL A 99 2.07 -1.49 -39.06
N ASP A 100 0.90 -0.91 -38.79
CA ASP A 100 -0.38 -1.33 -39.38
C ASP A 100 -0.46 -0.98 -40.88
N SER A 101 0.38 -0.06 -41.37
CA SER A 101 0.53 0.26 -42.79
C SER A 101 1.45 -0.69 -43.56
N ALA A 102 2.15 -1.61 -42.87
CA ALA A 102 3.05 -2.56 -43.51
C ALA A 102 2.27 -3.50 -44.45
N PRO A 103 2.77 -3.81 -45.65
CA PRO A 103 2.14 -4.76 -46.56
C PRO A 103 2.02 -6.17 -45.96
N GLU A 104 2.99 -6.56 -45.14
CA GLU A 104 3.06 -7.83 -44.45
C GLU A 104 3.56 -7.64 -43.02
N LEU A 105 2.95 -8.35 -42.07
CA LEU A 105 3.35 -8.32 -40.67
C LEU A 105 4.39 -9.41 -40.40
N THR A 106 5.66 -9.09 -40.68
CA THR A 106 6.81 -9.96 -40.40
C THR A 106 6.91 -10.28 -38.90
N PRO A 107 7.62 -11.36 -38.49
CA PRO A 107 7.81 -11.69 -37.07
C PRO A 107 8.35 -10.51 -36.24
N ALA A 108 9.34 -9.78 -36.75
CA ALA A 108 9.88 -8.59 -36.09
C ALA A 108 8.83 -7.46 -35.94
N LEU A 109 8.00 -7.24 -36.95
CA LEU A 109 6.89 -6.27 -36.86
C LEU A 109 5.82 -6.73 -35.87
N LYS A 110 5.51 -8.03 -35.80
CA LYS A 110 4.58 -8.58 -34.78
C LYS A 110 5.08 -8.31 -33.37
N GLU A 111 6.36 -8.56 -33.10
CA GLU A 111 6.95 -8.29 -31.78
C GLU A 111 6.91 -6.81 -31.41
N LEU A 112 7.35 -5.94 -32.32
CA LEU A 112 7.31 -4.50 -32.10
C LEU A 112 5.87 -4.02 -31.89
N ARG A 113 4.91 -4.54 -32.68
CA ARG A 113 3.48 -4.25 -32.51
C ARG A 113 3.00 -4.63 -31.11
N ALA A 114 3.36 -5.80 -30.61
CA ALA A 114 2.98 -6.25 -29.28
C ALA A 114 3.50 -5.31 -28.18
N GLN A 115 4.76 -4.86 -28.29
CA GLN A 115 5.35 -3.87 -27.39
C GLN A 115 4.65 -2.50 -27.46
N ILE A 116 4.30 -2.05 -28.67
CA ILE A 116 3.55 -0.80 -28.88
C ILE A 116 2.16 -0.89 -28.25
N LEU A 117 1.43 -1.99 -28.47
CA LEU A 117 0.11 -2.22 -27.87
C LEU A 117 0.16 -2.24 -26.34
N TYR A 118 1.21 -2.85 -25.77
CA TYR A 118 1.43 -2.83 -24.32
C TYR A 118 1.60 -1.39 -23.80
N ARG A 119 2.41 -0.58 -24.49
CA ARG A 119 2.64 0.83 -24.15
C ARG A 119 1.39 1.70 -24.32
N LEU A 120 0.52 1.37 -25.27
CA LEU A 120 -0.78 2.01 -25.48
C LEU A 120 -1.87 1.49 -24.52
N GLU A 121 -1.53 0.56 -23.62
CA GLU A 121 -2.43 -0.07 -22.66
C GLU A 121 -3.59 -0.85 -23.33
N GLN A 122 -3.40 -1.27 -24.58
CA GLN A 122 -4.31 -2.14 -25.34
C GLN A 122 -4.01 -3.61 -25.01
N TYR A 123 -4.17 -3.96 -23.73
CA TYR A 123 -3.68 -5.23 -23.20
C TYR A 123 -4.35 -6.47 -23.79
N GLN A 124 -5.62 -6.38 -24.21
CA GLN A 124 -6.31 -7.53 -24.80
C GLN A 124 -5.73 -7.91 -26.17
N ASP A 125 -5.49 -6.91 -27.03
CA ASP A 125 -4.89 -7.12 -28.35
C ASP A 125 -3.42 -7.51 -28.24
N CYS A 126 -2.70 -6.90 -27.29
CA CYS A 126 -1.33 -7.26 -26.95
C CYS A 126 -1.22 -8.73 -26.53
N TYR A 127 -2.11 -9.20 -25.64
CA TYR A 127 -2.14 -10.59 -25.19
C TYR A 127 -2.44 -11.56 -26.34
N ASN A 128 -3.43 -11.24 -27.18
CA ASN A 128 -3.78 -12.07 -28.33
C ASN A 128 -2.60 -12.24 -29.30
N LEU A 129 -1.83 -11.16 -29.51
CA LEU A 129 -0.66 -11.16 -30.37
C LEU A 129 0.52 -11.91 -29.75
N TYR A 130 0.84 -11.70 -28.47
CA TYR A 130 1.87 -12.49 -27.79
C TYR A 130 1.55 -13.99 -27.77
N ARG A 131 0.27 -14.36 -27.59
CA ARG A 131 -0.16 -15.76 -27.68
C ARG A 131 0.12 -16.36 -29.06
N ASP A 132 -0.09 -15.60 -30.14
CA ASP A 132 0.26 -16.02 -31.51
C ASP A 132 1.78 -16.17 -31.67
N ILE A 133 2.55 -15.19 -31.22
CA ILE A 133 4.01 -15.17 -31.33
C ILE A 133 4.64 -16.36 -30.56
N VAL A 134 4.26 -16.55 -29.29
CA VAL A 134 4.81 -17.63 -28.44
C VAL A 134 4.47 -19.01 -29.01
N LYS A 135 3.30 -19.19 -29.61
CA LYS A 135 2.89 -20.46 -30.21
C LYS A 135 3.67 -20.79 -31.50
N ASN A 136 4.09 -19.78 -32.24
CA ASN A 136 4.59 -19.95 -33.61
C ASN A 136 6.09 -19.64 -33.76
N THR A 137 6.82 -19.40 -32.68
CA THR A 137 8.24 -19.05 -32.75
C THR A 137 9.00 -19.74 -31.62
N THR A 138 10.06 -20.46 -31.98
CA THR A 138 10.97 -21.16 -31.07
C THR A 138 12.39 -20.67 -31.34
N ASP A 139 12.95 -19.96 -30.38
CA ASP A 139 14.27 -19.34 -30.42
C ASP A 139 14.76 -19.08 -28.98
N ASP A 140 15.95 -18.49 -28.85
CA ASP A 140 16.58 -18.21 -27.56
C ASP A 140 15.84 -17.15 -26.71
N TYR A 141 14.78 -16.52 -27.24
CA TYR A 141 14.03 -15.44 -26.60
C TYR A 141 12.66 -15.87 -26.04
N GLU A 142 12.42 -17.18 -25.90
CA GLU A 142 11.13 -17.72 -25.49
C GLU A 142 10.73 -17.27 -24.07
N ASP A 143 11.68 -17.25 -23.14
CA ASP A 143 11.42 -16.88 -21.74
C ASP A 143 11.12 -15.39 -21.58
N GLU A 144 11.80 -14.52 -22.33
CA GLU A 144 11.52 -13.08 -22.37
C GLU A 144 10.14 -12.82 -22.97
N ARG A 145 9.76 -13.56 -24.03
CA ARG A 145 8.41 -13.46 -24.61
C ARG A 145 7.34 -13.93 -23.64
N LYS A 146 7.58 -15.01 -22.87
CA LYS A 146 6.68 -15.45 -21.79
C LYS A 146 6.61 -14.42 -20.66
N ALA A 147 7.73 -13.85 -20.24
CA ALA A 147 7.78 -12.81 -19.21
C ALA A 147 6.97 -11.58 -19.64
N ASN A 148 7.15 -11.11 -20.88
CA ASN A 148 6.37 -10.03 -21.47
C ASN A 148 4.87 -10.37 -21.48
N MET A 149 4.49 -11.55 -21.97
CA MET A 149 3.10 -12.00 -21.99
C MET A 149 2.49 -12.08 -20.58
N SER A 150 3.27 -12.53 -19.59
CA SER A 150 2.88 -12.57 -18.18
C SER A 150 2.62 -11.17 -17.60
N ALA A 151 3.44 -10.17 -17.97
CA ALA A 151 3.20 -8.77 -17.61
C ALA A 151 1.89 -8.21 -18.22
N VAL A 152 1.55 -8.58 -19.46
CA VAL A 152 0.24 -8.26 -20.06
C VAL A 152 -0.89 -8.86 -19.24
N VAL A 153 -0.76 -10.13 -18.85
CA VAL A 153 -1.75 -10.86 -18.04
C VAL A 153 -1.93 -10.22 -16.66
N ALA A 154 -0.86 -9.78 -16.00
CA ALA A 154 -0.95 -9.05 -14.74
C ALA A 154 -1.78 -7.77 -14.87
N ASN A 155 -1.63 -7.03 -15.98
CA ASN A 155 -2.43 -5.83 -16.24
C ASN A 155 -3.88 -6.13 -16.61
N LEU A 156 -4.13 -7.20 -17.39
CA LEU A 156 -5.48 -7.69 -17.68
C LEU A 156 -6.22 -8.12 -16.41
N ALA A 157 -5.54 -8.75 -15.45
CA ALA A 157 -6.14 -9.16 -14.18
C ALA A 157 -6.68 -7.97 -13.38
N ALA A 158 -6.07 -6.78 -13.51
CA ALA A 158 -6.59 -5.57 -12.90
C ALA A 158 -7.84 -5.01 -13.59
N LEU A 159 -7.99 -5.22 -14.90
CA LEU A 159 -9.16 -4.80 -15.67
C LEU A 159 -10.32 -5.79 -15.51
N ASN A 160 -10.00 -7.08 -15.46
CA ASN A 160 -10.94 -8.18 -15.41
C ASN A 160 -10.63 -9.15 -14.25
N PRO A 161 -10.82 -8.75 -12.97
CA PRO A 161 -10.38 -9.55 -11.81
C PRO A 161 -11.05 -10.92 -11.68
N SER A 162 -12.21 -11.11 -12.32
CA SER A 162 -12.98 -12.37 -12.29
C SER A 162 -12.70 -13.29 -13.48
N THR A 163 -11.87 -12.87 -14.43
CA THR A 163 -11.53 -13.70 -15.59
C THR A 163 -10.43 -14.68 -15.22
N ASP A 164 -10.62 -15.94 -15.62
CA ASP A 164 -9.57 -16.94 -15.55
C ASP A 164 -8.52 -16.64 -16.63
N LEU A 165 -7.39 -16.11 -16.20
CA LEU A 165 -6.27 -15.72 -17.06
C LEU A 165 -5.13 -16.73 -16.88
N PRO A 166 -4.38 -17.03 -17.95
CA PRO A 166 -3.36 -18.07 -17.89
C PRO A 166 -2.33 -17.82 -16.79
N SER A 167 -1.75 -18.91 -16.33
CA SER A 167 -0.61 -18.92 -15.42
C SER A 167 0.60 -19.45 -16.18
N PHE A 168 1.77 -18.96 -15.80
CA PHE A 168 3.04 -19.31 -16.41
C PHE A 168 3.88 -20.02 -15.37
N GLU A 169 4.73 -20.96 -15.80
CA GLU A 169 5.73 -21.55 -14.92
C GLU A 169 6.71 -20.48 -14.45
N GLU A 170 7.01 -20.47 -13.15
CA GLU A 170 7.83 -19.46 -12.50
C GLU A 170 9.33 -19.84 -12.54
N ASN A 171 9.85 -19.99 -13.77
CA ASN A 171 11.21 -20.48 -13.99
C ASN A 171 12.27 -19.35 -14.00
N THR A 172 11.84 -18.10 -14.22
CA THR A 172 12.68 -16.90 -14.10
C THR A 172 12.14 -15.97 -13.00
N TYR A 173 12.99 -15.09 -12.48
CA TYR A 173 12.56 -14.16 -11.42
C TYR A 173 11.55 -13.14 -11.94
N GLU A 174 11.58 -12.77 -13.22
CA GLU A 174 10.61 -11.88 -13.88
C GLU A 174 9.23 -12.53 -13.96
N LEU A 175 9.17 -13.83 -14.26
CA LEU A 175 7.93 -14.60 -14.25
C LEU A 175 7.34 -14.68 -12.84
N SER A 176 8.16 -14.94 -11.81
CA SER A 176 7.73 -14.86 -10.41
C SER A 176 7.29 -13.44 -10.01
N TYR A 177 8.02 -12.41 -10.44
CA TYR A 177 7.65 -11.01 -10.18
C TYR A 177 6.29 -10.66 -10.79
N ASN A 178 6.05 -11.07 -12.03
CA ASN A 178 4.77 -10.86 -12.72
C ASN A 178 3.64 -11.68 -12.08
N ALA A 179 3.89 -12.91 -11.64
CA ALA A 179 2.92 -13.72 -10.89
C ALA A 179 2.52 -13.06 -9.56
N GLY A 180 3.51 -12.59 -8.79
CA GLY A 180 3.28 -11.83 -7.56
C GLY A 180 2.53 -10.52 -7.82
N THR A 181 2.85 -9.83 -8.92
CA THR A 181 2.17 -8.60 -9.33
C THR A 181 0.73 -8.86 -9.76
N LYS A 182 0.44 -9.95 -10.51
CA LYS A 182 -0.92 -10.39 -10.86
C LYS A 182 -1.76 -10.60 -9.59
N LEU A 183 -1.22 -11.31 -8.60
CA LEU A 183 -1.89 -11.52 -7.30
C LEU A 183 -2.16 -10.20 -6.57
N ALA A 184 -1.20 -9.27 -6.58
CA ALA A 184 -1.37 -7.94 -6.00
C ALA A 184 -2.45 -7.12 -6.72
N MET A 185 -2.54 -7.21 -8.05
CA MET A 185 -3.54 -6.51 -8.86
C MET A 185 -4.97 -6.96 -8.58
N VAL A 186 -5.18 -8.23 -8.21
CA VAL A 186 -6.51 -8.76 -7.82
C VAL A 186 -6.80 -8.63 -6.31
N GLY A 187 -5.94 -7.93 -5.57
CA GLY A 187 -6.13 -7.68 -4.13
C GLY A 187 -5.72 -8.82 -3.19
N LYS A 188 -5.07 -9.88 -3.71
CA LYS A 188 -4.59 -11.02 -2.92
C LYS A 188 -3.20 -10.77 -2.34
N TYR A 189 -3.06 -9.72 -1.54
CA TYR A 189 -1.76 -9.26 -1.04
C TYR A 189 -1.03 -10.27 -0.14
N ASN A 190 -1.79 -11.07 0.63
CA ASN A 190 -1.21 -12.13 1.47
C ASN A 190 -0.55 -13.25 0.65
N GLU A 191 -1.11 -13.56 -0.53
CA GLU A 191 -0.57 -14.56 -1.46
C GLU A 191 0.55 -13.95 -2.32
N ALA A 192 0.43 -12.67 -2.69
CA ALA A 192 1.43 -11.97 -3.50
C ALA A 192 2.79 -11.81 -2.80
N LEU A 193 2.78 -11.46 -1.51
CA LEU A 193 4.00 -11.13 -0.76
C LEU A 193 5.04 -12.26 -0.71
N PRO A 194 4.71 -13.54 -0.42
CA PRO A 194 5.70 -14.62 -0.46
C PRO A 194 6.26 -14.87 -1.87
N VAL A 195 5.44 -14.76 -2.92
CA VAL A 195 5.88 -14.91 -4.32
C VAL A 195 6.88 -13.81 -4.68
N LEU A 196 6.58 -12.56 -4.32
CA LEU A 196 7.48 -11.42 -4.56
C LEU A 196 8.80 -11.52 -3.77
N LYS A 197 8.80 -12.16 -2.59
CA LYS A 197 10.04 -12.43 -1.83
C LYS A 197 10.90 -13.48 -2.52
N LYS A 198 10.29 -14.54 -3.05
CA LYS A 198 10.99 -15.53 -3.87
C LYS A 198 11.58 -14.88 -5.13
N ALA A 199 10.82 -14.00 -5.79
CA ALA A 199 11.30 -13.24 -6.94
C ALA A 199 12.50 -12.36 -6.60
N GLU A 200 12.48 -11.66 -5.45
CA GLU A 200 13.61 -10.83 -5.00
C GLU A 200 14.88 -11.67 -4.76
N GLN A 201 14.72 -12.83 -4.11
CA GLN A 201 15.82 -13.74 -3.85
C GLN A 201 16.42 -14.27 -5.16
N ALA A 202 15.57 -14.81 -6.06
CA ALA A 202 16.01 -15.33 -7.35
C ALA A 202 16.67 -14.26 -8.24
N CYS A 203 16.15 -13.03 -8.21
CA CYS A 203 16.74 -11.88 -8.90
C CYS A 203 18.15 -11.59 -8.38
N SER A 204 18.31 -11.57 -7.05
CA SER A 204 19.60 -11.28 -6.43
C SER A 204 20.61 -12.40 -6.69
N GLU A 205 20.18 -13.66 -6.62
CA GLU A 205 21.00 -14.84 -6.93
C GLU A 205 21.46 -14.83 -8.39
N SER A 206 20.55 -14.58 -9.34
CA SER A 206 20.87 -14.50 -10.77
C SER A 206 21.94 -13.45 -11.08
N VAL A 207 21.82 -12.24 -10.53
CA VAL A 207 22.81 -11.17 -10.77
C VAL A 207 24.19 -11.55 -10.23
N LEU A 208 24.24 -12.19 -9.06
CA LEU A 208 25.51 -12.62 -8.46
C LEU A 208 26.13 -13.81 -9.22
N GLU A 209 25.32 -14.75 -9.70
CA GLU A 209 25.76 -15.88 -10.52
C GLU A 209 26.35 -15.42 -11.85
N ASP A 210 25.81 -14.36 -12.44
CA ASP A 210 26.33 -13.70 -13.65
C ASP A 210 27.58 -12.84 -13.39
N GLY A 211 28.12 -12.85 -12.16
CA GLY A 211 29.33 -12.12 -11.77
C GLY A 211 29.09 -10.65 -11.40
N GLY A 212 27.83 -10.24 -11.23
CA GLY A 212 27.46 -8.92 -10.73
C GLY A 212 27.78 -8.73 -9.24
N THR A 213 27.69 -7.49 -8.79
CA THR A 213 27.93 -7.05 -7.42
C THR A 213 26.65 -7.09 -6.56
N GLU A 214 26.81 -7.03 -5.23
CA GLU A 214 25.66 -6.90 -4.33
C GLU A 214 24.87 -5.60 -4.58
N GLU A 215 25.56 -4.52 -4.97
CA GLU A 215 24.95 -3.25 -5.34
C GLU A 215 24.11 -3.37 -6.61
N GLU A 216 24.59 -4.04 -7.65
CA GLU A 216 23.83 -4.31 -8.88
C GLU A 216 22.63 -5.21 -8.60
N ALA A 217 22.82 -6.28 -7.82
CA ALA A 217 21.71 -7.15 -7.39
C ALA A 217 20.65 -6.35 -6.61
N LYS A 218 21.09 -5.39 -5.80
CA LYS A 218 20.19 -4.51 -5.05
C LYS A 218 19.45 -3.52 -5.96
N GLU A 219 20.11 -2.95 -6.95
CA GLU A 219 19.46 -2.06 -7.93
C GLU A 219 18.41 -2.83 -8.76
N GLU A 220 18.77 -4.02 -9.27
CA GLU A 220 17.87 -4.86 -10.08
C GLU A 220 16.62 -5.27 -9.28
N ALA A 221 16.80 -5.76 -8.05
CA ALA A 221 15.70 -6.17 -7.19
C ALA A 221 14.87 -5.01 -6.60
N ALA A 222 15.23 -3.74 -6.86
CA ALA A 222 14.56 -2.58 -6.27
C ALA A 222 13.08 -2.47 -6.65
N ILE A 223 12.72 -2.81 -7.91
CA ILE A 223 11.33 -2.80 -8.37
C ILE A 223 10.47 -3.85 -7.62
N ILE A 224 11.06 -5.01 -7.31
CA ILE A 224 10.41 -6.08 -6.56
C ILE A 224 10.17 -5.63 -5.12
N ARG A 225 11.15 -4.99 -4.48
CA ARG A 225 11.02 -4.46 -3.11
C ARG A 225 9.94 -3.38 -3.01
N VAL A 226 9.81 -2.49 -3.99
CA VAL A 226 8.73 -1.50 -4.03
C VAL A 226 7.36 -2.17 -4.17
N GLN A 227 7.24 -3.23 -4.98
CA GLN A 227 6.00 -4.01 -5.09
C GLN A 227 5.66 -4.75 -3.79
N GLN A 228 6.65 -5.31 -3.09
CA GLN A 228 6.45 -5.90 -1.76
C GLN A 228 5.98 -4.86 -0.74
N ALA A 229 6.57 -3.67 -0.74
CA ALA A 229 6.16 -2.57 0.12
C ALA A 229 4.71 -2.14 -0.16
N TYR A 230 4.29 -2.14 -1.43
CA TYR A 230 2.89 -1.91 -1.80
C TYR A 230 1.97 -2.96 -1.21
N CYS A 231 2.27 -4.26 -1.35
CA CYS A 231 1.47 -5.32 -0.72
C CYS A 231 1.37 -5.15 0.80
N GLN A 232 2.48 -4.82 1.47
CA GLN A 232 2.48 -4.57 2.92
C GLN A 232 1.61 -3.36 3.31
N GLN A 233 1.69 -2.26 2.55
CA GLN A 233 0.85 -1.09 2.76
C GLN A 233 -0.63 -1.42 2.63
N GLN A 234 -1.02 -2.19 1.60
CA GLN A 234 -2.41 -2.61 1.39
C GLN A 234 -2.92 -3.56 2.50
N MET A 235 -2.02 -4.26 3.18
CA MET A 235 -2.32 -5.07 4.36
C MET A 235 -2.36 -4.28 5.67
N GLY A 236 -2.19 -2.95 5.63
CA GLY A 236 -2.14 -2.09 6.82
C GLY A 236 -0.80 -2.12 7.58
N LYS A 237 0.23 -2.78 7.04
CA LYS A 237 1.59 -2.83 7.60
C LYS A 237 2.40 -1.61 7.14
N GLU A 238 1.92 -0.43 7.50
CA GLU A 238 2.43 0.84 6.96
C GLU A 238 3.86 1.15 7.40
N LYS A 239 4.28 0.71 8.59
CA LYS A 239 5.64 0.95 9.09
C LYS A 239 6.67 0.17 8.29
N GLU A 240 6.38 -1.10 8.05
CA GLU A 240 7.23 -2.00 7.29
C GLU A 240 7.28 -1.59 5.81
N ALA A 241 6.14 -1.20 5.23
CA ALA A 241 6.07 -0.62 3.89
C ALA A 241 6.89 0.68 3.77
N ALA A 242 6.72 1.62 4.71
CA ALA A 242 7.47 2.87 4.72
C ALA A 242 8.98 2.65 4.79
N ALA A 243 9.43 1.71 5.62
CA ALA A 243 10.84 1.36 5.73
C ALA A 243 11.41 0.86 4.39
N LEU A 244 10.69 -0.03 3.70
CA LEU A 244 11.12 -0.52 2.39
C LEU A 244 11.18 0.58 1.33
N TYR A 245 10.15 1.42 1.21
CA TYR A 245 10.17 2.54 0.26
C TYR A 245 11.33 3.51 0.56
N GLN A 246 11.59 3.82 1.83
CA GLN A 246 12.68 4.70 2.23
C GLN A 246 14.04 4.10 1.94
N ASN A 247 14.22 2.80 2.17
CA ASN A 247 15.45 2.08 1.86
C ASN A 247 15.75 2.16 0.36
N VAL A 248 14.78 1.82 -0.50
CA VAL A 248 14.95 1.93 -1.96
C VAL A 248 15.29 3.36 -2.37
N LEU A 249 14.59 4.37 -1.86
CA LEU A 249 14.87 5.77 -2.19
C LEU A 249 16.23 6.27 -1.68
N LYS A 250 16.76 5.68 -0.60
CA LYS A 250 18.09 6.01 -0.06
C LYS A 250 19.20 5.59 -1.00
N ASP A 251 18.99 4.52 -1.76
CA ASP A 251 19.93 3.98 -2.74
C ASP A 251 19.95 4.78 -4.05
N LYS A 252 19.04 5.75 -4.20
CA LYS A 252 18.95 6.66 -5.36
C LYS A 252 18.87 5.90 -6.70
N PRO A 253 17.82 5.09 -6.90
CA PRO A 253 17.68 4.30 -8.12
C PRO A 253 17.68 5.20 -9.35
N SER A 254 18.33 4.71 -10.42
CA SER A 254 18.40 5.40 -11.70
C SER A 254 17.02 5.55 -12.36
N ASP A 255 16.09 4.63 -12.08
CA ASP A 255 14.73 4.71 -12.59
C ASP A 255 13.86 5.77 -11.88
N GLN A 256 13.55 6.81 -12.64
CA GLN A 256 12.62 7.87 -12.28
C GLN A 256 11.20 7.36 -11.96
N ALA A 257 10.70 6.33 -12.67
CA ALA A 257 9.36 5.80 -12.41
C ALA A 257 9.29 5.09 -11.06
N LEU A 258 10.28 4.26 -10.75
CA LEU A 258 10.43 3.65 -9.43
C LEU A 258 10.48 4.71 -8.30
N THR A 259 11.28 5.75 -8.49
CA THR A 259 11.39 6.87 -7.55
C THR A 259 10.04 7.58 -7.36
N ALA A 260 9.31 7.83 -8.44
CA ALA A 260 7.99 8.46 -8.43
C ALA A 260 6.97 7.61 -7.66
N ILE A 261 6.92 6.30 -7.92
CA ILE A 261 5.98 5.37 -7.28
C ILE A 261 6.25 5.27 -5.78
N ALA A 262 7.49 5.02 -5.37
CA ALA A 262 7.86 4.93 -3.95
C ALA A 262 7.59 6.25 -3.21
N SER A 263 7.89 7.38 -3.84
CA SER A 263 7.62 8.72 -3.29
C SER A 263 6.12 8.98 -3.13
N ASN A 264 5.31 8.65 -4.14
CA ASN A 264 3.85 8.76 -4.08
C ASN A 264 3.26 7.89 -2.96
N ASN A 265 3.73 6.65 -2.82
CA ASN A 265 3.21 5.74 -1.80
C ASN A 265 3.54 6.22 -0.39
N LEU A 266 4.73 6.82 -0.17
CA LEU A 266 5.07 7.48 1.08
C LEU A 266 4.21 8.73 1.37
N VAL A 267 3.82 9.50 0.34
CA VAL A 267 2.85 10.60 0.51
C VAL A 267 1.53 10.09 1.06
N VAL A 268 1.04 8.95 0.56
CA VAL A 268 -0.19 8.31 1.05
C VAL A 268 -0.05 7.90 2.52
N ILE A 269 1.07 7.30 2.91
CA ILE A 269 1.33 6.90 4.30
C ILE A 269 1.38 8.11 5.24
N ASN A 270 2.04 9.20 4.80
CA ASN A 270 2.23 10.42 5.58
C ASN A 270 0.91 11.16 5.89
N ARG A 271 -0.09 11.08 5.00
CA ARG A 271 -1.39 11.76 5.15
C ARG A 271 -1.22 13.26 5.47
N ASP A 272 -1.85 13.73 6.54
CA ASP A 272 -1.78 15.09 7.08
C ASP A 272 -0.66 15.30 8.11
N THR A 273 0.06 14.25 8.50
CA THR A 273 1.07 14.33 9.57
C THR A 273 2.39 14.94 9.12
N ASN A 274 2.83 14.66 7.88
CA ASN A 274 4.11 15.14 7.35
C ASN A 274 3.94 15.80 5.97
N VAL A 275 3.17 16.88 5.93
CA VAL A 275 2.82 17.60 4.69
C VAL A 275 4.05 18.19 4.00
N PHE A 276 5.07 18.64 4.75
CA PHE A 276 6.30 19.18 4.16
C PHE A 276 7.10 18.13 3.39
N ASP A 277 7.38 16.98 4.01
CA ASP A 277 8.03 15.85 3.33
C ASP A 277 7.20 15.37 2.15
N SER A 278 5.87 15.29 2.33
CA SER A 278 4.94 14.89 1.27
C SER A 278 4.99 15.83 0.05
N ARG A 279 5.06 17.15 0.25
CA ARG A 279 5.24 18.10 -0.85
C ARG A 279 6.58 17.92 -1.56
N LYS A 280 7.67 17.62 -0.83
CA LYS A 280 8.98 17.33 -1.43
C LYS A 280 8.91 16.06 -2.29
N ARG A 281 8.32 14.99 -1.76
CA ARG A 281 8.15 13.70 -2.45
C ARG A 281 7.24 13.80 -3.67
N MET A 282 6.19 14.61 -3.58
CA MET A 282 5.25 14.79 -4.69
C MET A 282 5.95 15.42 -5.92
N LYS A 283 7.01 16.22 -5.74
CA LYS A 283 7.81 16.72 -6.88
C LYS A 283 8.46 15.58 -7.67
N ALA A 284 8.99 14.57 -6.99
CA ALA A 284 9.55 13.39 -7.66
C ALA A 284 8.46 12.55 -8.34
N ALA A 285 7.26 12.50 -7.77
CA ALA A 285 6.11 11.80 -8.37
C ALA A 285 5.48 12.51 -9.56
N THR A 286 5.85 13.78 -9.82
CA THR A 286 5.24 14.64 -10.86
C THR A 286 6.27 15.30 -11.76
N GLN A 287 7.47 14.72 -11.83
CA GLN A 287 8.53 15.16 -12.74
C GLN A 287 8.14 14.95 -14.21
N ASP A 288 8.60 15.86 -15.08
CA ASP A 288 8.40 15.75 -16.54
C ASP A 288 9.04 14.47 -17.11
N GLY A 289 8.41 13.89 -18.12
CA GLY A 289 8.83 12.63 -18.76
C GLY A 289 8.25 11.38 -18.12
N LEU A 290 7.66 11.47 -16.91
CA LEU A 290 6.98 10.35 -16.27
C LEU A 290 5.73 9.88 -17.03
N GLU A 291 5.14 10.74 -17.85
CA GLU A 291 4.03 10.41 -18.75
C GLU A 291 4.36 9.28 -19.73
N HIS A 292 5.64 9.08 -20.03
CA HIS A 292 6.11 8.01 -20.93
C HIS A 292 6.57 6.74 -20.19
N LYS A 293 6.71 6.81 -18.85
CA LYS A 293 7.15 5.67 -18.02
C LYS A 293 6.04 5.07 -17.16
N LEU A 294 5.04 5.87 -16.80
CA LEU A 294 3.94 5.45 -15.94
C LEU A 294 2.67 5.21 -16.76
N ASN A 295 1.98 4.10 -16.48
CA ASN A 295 0.69 3.83 -17.09
C ASN A 295 -0.39 4.81 -16.58
N SER A 296 -1.51 4.87 -17.29
CA SER A 296 -2.64 5.77 -17.03
C SER A 296 -3.18 5.60 -15.61
N ARG A 297 -3.25 4.36 -15.10
CA ARG A 297 -3.74 4.04 -13.76
C ARG A 297 -2.83 4.60 -12.66
N GLN A 298 -1.52 4.47 -12.83
CA GLN A 298 -0.51 5.03 -11.92
C GLN A 298 -0.57 6.56 -11.95
N ARG A 299 -0.62 7.18 -13.13
CA ARG A 299 -0.71 8.63 -13.28
C ARG A 299 -2.00 9.21 -12.68
N ALA A 300 -3.14 8.53 -12.89
CA ALA A 300 -4.40 8.90 -12.27
C ALA A 300 -4.34 8.80 -10.74
N SER A 301 -3.68 7.76 -10.21
CA SER A 301 -3.50 7.60 -8.75
C SER A 301 -2.62 8.69 -8.15
N ILE A 302 -1.53 9.07 -8.83
CA ILE A 302 -0.67 10.20 -8.43
C ILE A 302 -1.46 11.52 -8.45
N ALA A 303 -2.21 11.79 -9.53
CA ALA A 303 -3.05 13.00 -9.62
C ALA A 303 -4.10 13.06 -8.51
N TYR A 304 -4.71 11.92 -8.16
CA TYR A 304 -5.65 11.82 -7.05
C TYR A 304 -4.99 12.08 -5.69
N ASN A 305 -3.82 11.50 -5.45
CA ASN A 305 -3.06 11.74 -4.23
C ASN A 305 -2.57 13.20 -4.13
N GLN A 306 -2.23 13.82 -5.26
CA GLN A 306 -1.88 15.22 -5.34
C GLN A 306 -3.08 16.12 -4.99
N ALA A 307 -4.29 15.79 -5.46
CA ALA A 307 -5.52 16.49 -5.08
C ALA A 307 -5.78 16.41 -3.57
N ILE A 308 -5.58 15.23 -2.95
CA ILE A 308 -5.70 15.06 -1.49
C ILE A 308 -4.62 15.87 -0.74
N LEU A 309 -3.37 15.82 -1.20
CA LEU A 309 -2.28 16.60 -0.61
C LEU A 309 -2.56 18.11 -0.70
N ALA A 310 -3.21 18.57 -1.76
CA ALA A 310 -3.64 19.96 -1.91
C ALA A 310 -4.67 20.35 -0.82
N ILE A 311 -5.59 19.45 -0.47
CA ILE A 311 -6.51 19.64 0.67
C ILE A 311 -5.69 19.82 1.96
N TYR A 312 -4.75 18.92 2.26
CA TYR A 312 -3.91 19.04 3.46
C TYR A 312 -3.05 20.31 3.46
N SER A 313 -2.61 20.76 2.29
CA SER A 313 -1.81 21.97 2.11
C SER A 313 -2.64 23.26 2.02
N ASN A 314 -3.96 23.19 2.16
CA ASN A 314 -4.89 24.32 2.04
C ASN A 314 -4.81 25.04 0.68
N GLN A 315 -4.79 24.28 -0.41
CA GLN A 315 -4.69 24.75 -1.80
C GLN A 315 -5.91 24.30 -2.63
N PRO A 316 -7.10 24.91 -2.44
CA PRO A 316 -8.33 24.46 -3.09
C PRO A 316 -8.31 24.65 -4.63
N ASP A 317 -7.72 25.73 -5.14
CA ASP A 317 -7.61 25.95 -6.59
C ASP A 317 -6.74 24.88 -7.27
N PHE A 318 -5.65 24.50 -6.61
CA PHE A 318 -4.79 23.43 -7.09
C PHE A 318 -5.47 22.06 -7.01
N CYS A 319 -6.23 21.80 -5.93
CA CYS A 319 -7.08 20.61 -5.82
C CYS A 319 -8.03 20.52 -7.02
N LYS A 320 -8.70 21.63 -7.36
CA LYS A 320 -9.61 21.71 -8.52
C LYS A 320 -8.90 21.45 -9.85
N GLN A 321 -7.69 21.97 -10.05
CA GLN A 321 -6.89 21.66 -11.25
C GLN A 321 -6.60 20.16 -11.36
N CYS A 322 -6.22 19.50 -10.26
CA CYS A 322 -6.05 18.05 -10.23
C CYS A 322 -7.35 17.30 -10.54
N CYS A 323 -8.51 17.78 -10.06
CA CYS A 323 -9.81 17.19 -10.34
C CYS A 323 -10.20 17.31 -11.83
N VAL A 324 -9.91 18.45 -12.46
CA VAL A 324 -10.10 18.64 -13.90
C VAL A 324 -9.21 17.67 -14.68
N LYS A 325 -7.94 17.52 -14.27
CA LYS A 325 -7.01 16.55 -14.88
C LYS A 325 -7.53 15.12 -14.76
N LEU A 326 -7.96 14.70 -13.57
CA LEU A 326 -8.58 13.39 -13.32
C LEU A 326 -9.77 13.10 -14.22
N SER A 327 -10.62 14.09 -14.43
CA SER A 327 -11.82 13.96 -15.26
C SER A 327 -11.46 13.90 -16.75
N ARG A 328 -10.68 14.86 -17.24
CA ARG A 328 -10.41 15.02 -18.67
C ARG A 328 -9.42 14.01 -19.24
N GLU A 329 -8.35 13.70 -18.51
CA GLU A 329 -7.28 12.83 -19.01
C GLU A 329 -7.48 11.35 -18.67
N PHE A 330 -8.17 11.05 -17.56
CA PHE A 330 -8.26 9.69 -17.03
C PHE A 330 -9.69 9.16 -16.89
N GLY A 331 -10.73 9.95 -17.22
CA GLY A 331 -12.13 9.53 -17.11
C GLY A 331 -12.53 9.14 -15.67
N GLN A 332 -11.97 9.82 -14.66
CA GLN A 332 -12.22 9.51 -13.25
C GLN A 332 -13.10 10.58 -12.58
N GLU A 333 -14.22 10.97 -13.20
CA GLU A 333 -15.07 12.07 -12.71
C GLU A 333 -15.62 11.80 -11.31
N ARG A 334 -15.99 10.54 -11.01
CA ARG A 334 -16.50 10.18 -9.67
C ARG A 334 -15.45 10.33 -8.58
N ARG A 335 -14.19 10.00 -8.86
CA ARG A 335 -13.08 10.21 -7.90
C ARG A 335 -12.75 11.70 -7.78
N ALA A 336 -12.72 12.43 -8.88
CA ALA A 336 -12.56 13.88 -8.89
C ALA A 336 -13.64 14.58 -8.03
N ALA A 337 -14.91 14.22 -8.22
CA ALA A 337 -16.02 14.77 -7.46
C ALA A 337 -15.90 14.50 -5.95
N LEU A 338 -15.44 13.31 -5.55
CA LEU A 338 -15.26 12.97 -4.14
C LEU A 338 -14.20 13.84 -3.46
N VAL A 339 -13.04 14.03 -4.10
CA VAL A 339 -11.95 14.84 -3.53
C VAL A 339 -12.27 16.34 -3.62
N GLU A 340 -12.89 16.81 -4.70
CA GLU A 340 -13.37 18.21 -4.81
C GLU A 340 -14.42 18.52 -3.74
N ALA A 341 -15.39 17.62 -3.53
CA ALA A 341 -16.37 17.76 -2.45
C ALA A 341 -15.70 17.79 -1.07
N SER A 342 -14.64 17.00 -0.86
CA SER A 342 -13.86 17.03 0.38
C SER A 342 -13.14 18.37 0.57
N SER A 343 -12.61 18.96 -0.49
CA SER A 343 -12.04 20.32 -0.47
C SER A 343 -13.11 21.36 -0.12
N LEU A 344 -14.27 21.31 -0.78
CA LEU A 344 -15.39 22.22 -0.52
C LEU A 344 -15.89 22.13 0.94
N VAL A 345 -15.95 20.92 1.51
CA VAL A 345 -16.30 20.72 2.93
C VAL A 345 -15.27 21.40 3.84
N LYS A 346 -13.98 21.28 3.53
CA LYS A 346 -12.90 21.95 4.29
C LYS A 346 -12.99 23.48 4.19
N GLU A 347 -13.43 24.01 3.05
CA GLU A 347 -13.73 25.44 2.84
C GLU A 347 -15.05 25.91 3.47
N GLY A 348 -15.84 25.00 4.07
CA GLY A 348 -17.16 25.31 4.63
C GLY A 348 -18.30 25.39 3.60
N LYS A 349 -18.03 25.16 2.31
CA LYS A 349 -19.00 25.17 1.20
C LYS A 349 -19.77 23.86 1.08
N ARG A 350 -20.39 23.43 2.18
CA ARG A 350 -20.94 22.07 2.30
C ARG A 350 -22.15 21.80 1.40
N ALA A 351 -23.00 22.81 1.16
CA ALA A 351 -24.13 22.67 0.22
C ALA A 351 -23.66 22.39 -1.22
N GLN A 352 -22.58 23.06 -1.66
CA GLN A 352 -21.97 22.81 -2.97
C GLN A 352 -21.36 21.40 -3.03
N ALA A 353 -20.72 20.95 -1.95
CA ALA A 353 -20.17 19.60 -1.86
C ALA A 353 -21.26 18.53 -1.99
N VAL A 354 -22.39 18.69 -1.28
CA VAL A 354 -23.54 17.78 -1.37
C VAL A 354 -24.11 17.77 -2.80
N ALA A 355 -24.34 18.94 -3.40
CA ALA A 355 -24.84 19.04 -4.77
C ALA A 355 -23.91 18.34 -5.79
N LEU A 356 -22.60 18.52 -5.64
CA LEU A 356 -21.60 17.87 -6.49
C LEU A 356 -21.64 16.34 -6.35
N LEU A 357 -21.70 15.82 -5.12
CA LEU A 357 -21.76 14.38 -4.87
C LEU A 357 -23.05 13.76 -5.43
N LEU A 358 -24.19 14.42 -5.23
CA LEU A 358 -25.49 13.96 -5.72
C LEU A 358 -25.58 13.97 -7.25
N LYS A 359 -24.93 14.93 -7.93
CA LYS A 359 -24.84 14.96 -9.40
C LYS A 359 -24.27 13.67 -9.99
N HIS A 360 -23.32 13.04 -9.30
CA HIS A 360 -22.67 11.82 -9.75
C HIS A 360 -23.29 10.52 -9.20
N GLY A 361 -24.10 10.62 -8.14
CA GLY A 361 -24.89 9.51 -7.59
C GLY A 361 -24.10 8.25 -7.21
N GLY A 362 -24.81 7.13 -7.15
CA GLY A 362 -24.29 5.84 -6.67
C GLY A 362 -23.70 5.95 -5.27
N SER A 363 -22.54 5.32 -5.05
CA SER A 363 -21.84 5.36 -3.75
C SER A 363 -21.53 6.76 -3.21
N LEU A 364 -21.50 7.81 -4.05
CA LEU A 364 -21.28 9.19 -3.61
C LEU A 364 -22.49 9.78 -2.88
N THR A 365 -23.69 9.21 -3.04
CA THR A 365 -24.87 9.54 -2.23
C THR A 365 -24.61 9.26 -0.74
N LEU A 366 -23.84 8.21 -0.41
CA LEU A 366 -23.45 7.91 0.97
C LEU A 366 -22.48 8.97 1.51
N ALA A 367 -21.56 9.46 0.68
CA ALA A 367 -20.68 10.57 1.05
C ALA A 367 -21.48 11.87 1.28
N ALA A 368 -22.50 12.14 0.45
CA ALA A 368 -23.39 13.27 0.64
C ALA A 368 -24.16 13.16 1.97
N ALA A 369 -24.70 11.98 2.29
CA ALA A 369 -25.34 11.71 3.58
C ALA A 369 -24.37 11.91 4.75
N GLN A 370 -23.11 11.48 4.62
CA GLN A 370 -22.08 11.73 5.63
C GLN A 370 -21.84 13.24 5.84
N VAL A 371 -21.80 14.02 4.77
CA VAL A 371 -21.64 15.48 4.85
C VAL A 371 -22.84 16.16 5.53
N LEU A 372 -24.07 15.68 5.28
CA LEU A 372 -25.28 16.17 5.96
C LEU A 372 -25.28 15.81 7.45
N LEU A 373 -24.92 14.56 7.80
CA LEU A 373 -24.82 14.13 9.19
C LEU A 373 -23.74 14.91 9.96
N ALA A 374 -22.59 15.17 9.34
CA ALA A 374 -21.51 15.98 9.94
C ALA A 374 -21.94 17.44 10.19
N GLN A 375 -22.94 17.95 9.46
CA GLN A 375 -23.56 19.25 9.70
C GLN A 375 -24.62 19.23 10.81
N GLY A 376 -25.05 18.04 11.24
CA GLY A 376 -26.19 17.88 12.12
C GLY A 376 -27.54 17.88 11.39
N ASP A 377 -27.58 17.93 10.06
CA ASP A 377 -28.82 17.82 9.28
C ASP A 377 -29.26 16.36 9.14
N ARG A 378 -29.72 15.80 10.26
CA ARG A 378 -30.18 14.41 10.36
C ARG A 378 -31.41 14.16 9.48
N LYS A 379 -32.31 15.15 9.37
CA LYS A 379 -33.55 15.01 8.59
C LYS A 379 -33.27 14.88 7.10
N ALA A 380 -32.41 15.73 6.54
CA ALA A 380 -32.03 15.63 5.14
C ALA A 380 -31.24 14.34 4.86
N ALA A 381 -30.34 13.94 5.77
CA ALA A 381 -29.59 12.70 5.63
C ALA A 381 -30.51 11.46 5.63
N VAL A 382 -31.49 11.39 6.54
CA VAL A 382 -32.48 10.31 6.58
C VAL A 382 -33.28 10.25 5.29
N LYS A 383 -33.83 11.39 4.85
CA LYS A 383 -34.59 11.47 3.60
C LYS A 383 -33.76 10.97 2.41
N LEU A 384 -32.51 11.44 2.30
CA LEU A 384 -31.61 11.07 1.22
C LEU A 384 -31.31 9.55 1.22
N LEU A 385 -31.10 8.95 2.38
CA LEU A 385 -30.83 7.51 2.51
C LEU A 385 -32.08 6.66 2.20
N GLU A 386 -33.26 7.11 2.63
CA GLU A 386 -34.55 6.47 2.34
C GLU A 386 -34.90 6.46 0.85
N GLU A 387 -34.53 7.52 0.13
CA GLU A 387 -34.74 7.66 -1.32
C GLU A 387 -33.62 6.99 -2.15
N SER A 388 -32.56 6.53 -1.50
CA SER A 388 -31.40 5.93 -2.19
C SER A 388 -31.63 4.47 -2.58
N GLU A 389 -30.89 4.02 -3.60
CA GLU A 389 -30.80 2.59 -3.97
C GLU A 389 -30.25 1.68 -2.85
N TYR A 390 -29.68 2.28 -1.79
CA TYR A 390 -29.08 1.57 -0.66
C TYR A 390 -30.01 1.43 0.55
N ARG A 391 -31.25 1.93 0.49
CA ARG A 391 -32.17 2.02 1.63
C ARG A 391 -32.38 0.72 2.41
N TYR A 392 -32.33 -0.42 1.72
CA TYR A 392 -32.49 -1.76 2.34
C TYR A 392 -31.18 -2.44 2.74
N ARG A 393 -30.02 -1.84 2.44
CA ARG A 393 -28.73 -2.42 2.86
C ARG A 393 -28.62 -2.42 4.39
N PRO A 394 -28.17 -3.52 5.02
CA PRO A 394 -28.13 -3.61 6.48
C PRO A 394 -27.41 -2.47 7.20
N ALA A 395 -26.31 -1.98 6.63
CA ALA A 395 -25.58 -0.85 7.18
C ALA A 395 -26.39 0.46 7.13
N VAL A 396 -27.14 0.69 6.05
CA VAL A 396 -27.99 1.90 5.89
C VAL A 396 -29.20 1.82 6.82
N VAL A 397 -29.88 0.67 6.89
CA VAL A 397 -30.99 0.44 7.83
C VAL A 397 -30.53 0.63 9.28
N GLY A 398 -29.34 0.12 9.63
CA GLY A 398 -28.75 0.31 10.96
C GLY A 398 -28.45 1.79 11.27
N LEU A 399 -27.95 2.55 10.30
CA LEU A 399 -27.73 3.98 10.43
C LEU A 399 -29.06 4.74 10.59
N LEU A 400 -30.05 4.47 9.73
CA LEU A 400 -31.38 5.07 9.80
C LEU A 400 -32.05 4.79 11.15
N CYS A 401 -32.06 3.54 11.62
CA CYS A 401 -32.58 3.16 12.93
C CYS A 401 -31.90 3.96 14.05
N THR A 402 -30.57 4.07 14.00
CA THR A 402 -29.78 4.81 14.99
C THR A 402 -30.16 6.30 15.02
N VAL A 403 -30.27 6.93 13.85
CA VAL A 403 -30.62 8.34 13.71
C VAL A 403 -32.06 8.61 14.14
N LEU A 404 -33.02 7.80 13.69
CA LEU A 404 -34.44 7.92 14.05
C LEU A 404 -34.67 7.71 15.54
N THR A 405 -34.01 6.71 16.14
CA THR A 405 -34.10 6.47 17.59
C THR A 405 -33.49 7.64 18.39
N ALA A 406 -32.39 8.24 17.89
CA ALA A 406 -31.79 9.41 18.53
C ALA A 406 -32.71 10.65 18.46
N ASP A 407 -33.55 10.75 17.42
CA ASP A 407 -34.58 11.78 17.28
C ASP A 407 -35.92 11.41 17.95
N ASN A 408 -35.95 10.27 18.68
CA ASN A 408 -37.14 9.71 19.33
C ASN A 408 -38.33 9.44 18.38
N ASP A 409 -38.05 9.22 17.10
CA ASP A 409 -39.04 8.87 16.07
C ASP A 409 -39.18 7.35 15.95
N CYS A 410 -39.66 6.73 17.04
CA CYS A 410 -39.82 5.28 17.14
C CYS A 410 -40.81 4.73 16.11
N GLU A 411 -41.87 5.47 15.79
CA GLU A 411 -42.87 5.08 14.80
C GLU A 411 -42.31 5.00 13.39
N LYS A 412 -41.47 5.97 13.00
CA LYS A 412 -40.83 5.93 11.69
C LYS A 412 -39.79 4.80 11.63
N ALA A 413 -39.04 4.57 12.69
CA ALA A 413 -38.10 3.43 12.77
C ALA A 413 -38.83 2.08 12.66
N SER A 414 -39.98 1.94 13.33
CA SER A 414 -40.85 0.77 13.25
C SER A 414 -41.35 0.53 11.82
N ARG A 415 -41.91 1.56 11.17
CA ARG A 415 -42.38 1.47 9.77
C ARG A 415 -41.28 1.09 8.79
N MET A 416 -40.09 1.68 8.92
CA MET A 416 -38.92 1.32 8.10
C MET A 416 -38.60 -0.18 8.19
N PHE A 417 -38.65 -0.79 9.37
CA PHE A 417 -38.40 -2.23 9.51
C PHE A 417 -39.50 -3.11 8.92
N ILE A 418 -40.75 -2.65 8.90
CA ILE A 418 -41.85 -3.31 8.19
C ILE A 418 -41.53 -3.33 6.69
N ASP A 419 -41.15 -2.18 6.11
CA ASP A 419 -40.78 -2.10 4.69
C ASP A 419 -39.58 -2.99 4.34
N VAL A 420 -38.61 -3.08 5.25
CA VAL A 420 -37.44 -3.97 5.10
C VAL A 420 -37.86 -5.44 5.12
N TYR A 421 -38.77 -5.83 6.01
CA TYR A 421 -39.31 -7.19 6.03
C TYR A 421 -40.05 -7.51 4.73
N GLU A 422 -40.93 -6.61 4.27
CA GLU A 422 -41.68 -6.74 3.02
C GLU A 422 -40.76 -6.88 1.80
N HIS A 423 -39.62 -6.19 1.79
CA HIS A 423 -38.63 -6.30 0.72
C HIS A 423 -37.94 -7.67 0.68
N TYR A 424 -37.69 -8.29 1.84
CA TYR A 424 -36.97 -9.57 1.94
C TYR A 424 -37.86 -10.80 2.12
N LYS A 425 -39.18 -10.65 2.31
CA LYS A 425 -40.08 -11.78 2.65
C LYS A 425 -40.09 -12.92 1.64
N SER A 426 -39.82 -12.64 0.35
CA SER A 426 -39.76 -13.63 -0.71
C SER A 426 -38.38 -14.30 -0.86
N ASP A 427 -37.35 -13.76 -0.22
CA ASP A 427 -35.97 -14.26 -0.28
C ASP A 427 -35.63 -14.97 1.04
N SER A 428 -35.93 -16.27 1.10
CA SER A 428 -35.74 -17.08 2.30
C SER A 428 -34.28 -17.11 2.76
N GLU A 429 -33.32 -17.12 1.84
CA GLU A 429 -31.90 -17.16 2.18
C GLU A 429 -31.47 -15.86 2.88
N LYS A 430 -31.80 -14.71 2.28
CA LYS A 430 -31.48 -13.41 2.90
C LYS A 430 -32.20 -13.23 4.22
N LEU A 431 -33.46 -13.62 4.33
CA LEU A 431 -34.23 -13.49 5.57
C LEU A 431 -33.58 -14.27 6.72
N LEU A 432 -33.04 -15.46 6.47
CA LEU A 432 -32.31 -16.25 7.46
C LEU A 432 -30.93 -15.65 7.82
N SER A 433 -30.29 -14.95 6.89
CA SER A 433 -28.98 -14.31 7.11
C SER A 433 -29.06 -13.03 7.97
N LEU A 434 -30.20 -12.33 7.96
CA LEU A 434 -30.39 -10.98 8.54
C LEU A 434 -30.73 -10.99 10.05
N ARG A 435 -30.16 -11.91 10.83
CA ARG A 435 -30.46 -12.09 12.26
C ARG A 435 -30.34 -10.81 13.10
N ASN A 436 -29.24 -10.07 12.91
CA ASN A 436 -29.01 -8.84 13.68
C ASN A 436 -30.02 -7.74 13.31
N MET A 437 -30.50 -7.73 12.07
CA MET A 437 -31.52 -6.79 11.60
C MET A 437 -32.86 -7.10 12.27
N TRP A 438 -33.29 -8.36 12.33
CA TRP A 438 -34.55 -8.73 12.99
C TRP A 438 -34.52 -8.50 14.50
N ARG A 439 -33.34 -8.65 15.13
CA ARG A 439 -33.17 -8.25 16.53
C ARG A 439 -33.38 -6.75 16.73
N ALA A 440 -32.77 -5.92 15.88
CA ALA A 440 -32.94 -4.47 15.93
C ALA A 440 -34.38 -4.04 15.60
N ALA A 441 -35.02 -4.72 14.63
CA ALA A 441 -36.41 -4.50 14.27
C ALA A 441 -37.34 -4.72 15.46
N ALA A 442 -37.21 -5.86 16.15
CA ALA A 442 -38.04 -6.16 17.30
C ALA A 442 -37.89 -5.13 18.44
N GLU A 443 -36.68 -4.66 18.71
CA GLU A 443 -36.43 -3.59 19.68
C GLU A 443 -37.06 -2.25 19.25
N ALA A 444 -36.98 -1.91 17.96
CA ALA A 444 -37.61 -0.70 17.41
C ALA A 444 -39.14 -0.76 17.49
N HIS A 445 -39.76 -1.88 17.11
CA HIS A 445 -41.21 -2.10 17.22
C HIS A 445 -41.69 -2.02 18.68
N GLN A 446 -40.94 -2.59 19.62
CA GLN A 446 -41.25 -2.49 21.05
C GLN A 446 -41.22 -1.05 21.55
N ARG A 447 -40.22 -0.24 21.14
CA ARG A 447 -40.16 1.18 21.50
C ARG A 447 -41.29 2.00 20.88
N ALA A 448 -41.84 1.54 19.75
CA ALA A 448 -43.02 2.10 19.10
C ALA A 448 -44.35 1.52 19.64
N ASN A 449 -44.33 0.72 20.71
CA ASN A 449 -45.52 0.04 21.25
C ASN A 449 -46.29 -0.81 20.21
N ASN A 450 -45.64 -1.29 19.16
CA ASN A 450 -46.23 -2.18 18.16
C ASN A 450 -45.89 -3.64 18.50
N ALA A 451 -46.72 -4.25 19.34
CA ALA A 451 -46.51 -5.61 19.84
C ALA A 451 -46.57 -6.67 18.72
N ASP A 452 -47.48 -6.53 17.77
CA ASP A 452 -47.66 -7.47 16.66
C ASP A 452 -46.43 -7.49 15.73
N ALA A 453 -45.94 -6.31 15.35
CA ALA A 453 -44.73 -6.20 14.54
C ALA A 453 -43.49 -6.70 15.31
N ALA A 454 -43.42 -6.46 16.63
CA ALA A 454 -42.35 -6.99 17.47
C ALA A 454 -42.37 -8.52 17.54
N ALA A 455 -43.56 -9.13 17.65
CA ALA A 455 -43.72 -10.59 17.61
C ALA A 455 -43.31 -11.16 16.24
N ALA A 456 -43.74 -10.53 15.14
CA ALA A 456 -43.35 -10.94 13.78
C ALA A 456 -41.83 -10.87 13.55
N ALA A 457 -41.16 -9.82 14.03
CA ALA A 457 -39.70 -9.70 13.96
C ALA A 457 -38.98 -10.75 14.82
N HIS A 458 -39.48 -11.05 16.03
CA HIS A 458 -38.96 -12.15 16.84
C HIS A 458 -39.19 -13.51 16.22
N GLU A 459 -40.29 -13.71 15.49
CA GLU A 459 -40.57 -14.92 14.74
C GLU A 459 -39.60 -15.10 13.58
N ALA A 460 -39.35 -14.04 12.79
CA ALA A 460 -38.32 -14.05 11.75
C ALA A 460 -36.93 -14.38 12.33
N LEU A 461 -36.60 -13.84 13.51
CA LEU A 461 -35.34 -14.14 14.21
C LEU A 461 -35.28 -15.61 14.69
N ALA A 462 -36.35 -16.14 15.25
CA ALA A 462 -36.43 -17.53 15.70
C ALA A 462 -36.32 -18.52 14.53
N ARG A 463 -36.95 -18.22 13.38
CA ARG A 463 -36.76 -18.97 12.14
C ARG A 463 -35.31 -18.93 11.65
N ALA A 464 -34.68 -17.76 11.71
CA ALA A 464 -33.29 -17.57 11.30
C ALA A 464 -32.26 -18.27 12.20
N ALA A 465 -32.60 -18.48 13.47
CA ALA A 465 -31.74 -19.16 14.45
C ALA A 465 -32.55 -20.11 15.36
N PRO A 466 -32.98 -21.29 14.86
CA PRO A 466 -33.84 -22.21 15.61
C PRO A 466 -33.23 -22.71 16.93
N GLY A 467 -31.89 -22.75 17.03
CA GLY A 467 -31.17 -23.14 18.24
C GLY A 467 -31.05 -22.03 19.30
N ASP A 468 -31.40 -20.77 18.99
CA ASP A 468 -31.28 -19.66 19.94
C ASP A 468 -32.50 -19.57 20.88
N LYS A 469 -32.39 -20.27 22.01
CA LYS A 469 -33.41 -20.27 23.06
C LYS A 469 -33.72 -18.87 23.61
N ARG A 470 -32.80 -17.90 23.54
CA ARG A 470 -33.06 -16.51 23.98
C ARG A 470 -34.00 -15.79 23.03
N SER A 471 -33.85 -16.02 21.72
CA SER A 471 -34.74 -15.45 20.72
C SER A 471 -36.14 -16.05 20.81
N LEU A 472 -36.23 -17.36 21.07
CA LEU A 472 -37.50 -18.04 21.36
C LEU A 472 -38.18 -17.47 22.62
N ALA A 473 -37.44 -17.23 23.71
CA ALA A 473 -38.01 -16.64 24.93
C ALA A 473 -38.53 -15.21 24.71
N ARG A 474 -37.85 -14.41 23.88
CA ARG A 474 -38.31 -13.07 23.50
C ARG A 474 -39.58 -13.11 22.65
N LEU A 475 -39.69 -14.09 21.74
CA LEU A 475 -40.92 -14.32 20.96
C LEU A 475 -42.09 -14.68 21.87
N VAL A 476 -41.91 -15.63 22.80
CA VAL A 476 -42.95 -16.01 23.78
C VAL A 476 -43.41 -14.80 24.59
N LYS A 477 -42.48 -13.94 25.03
CA LYS A 477 -42.82 -12.69 25.73
C LYS A 477 -43.60 -11.71 24.85
N ALA A 478 -43.29 -11.63 23.56
CA ALA A 478 -43.94 -10.72 22.63
C ALA A 478 -45.35 -11.18 22.20
N LEU A 479 -45.66 -12.47 22.27
CA LEU A 479 -46.98 -13.07 21.95
C LEU A 479 -48.03 -12.86 23.05
N GLY A 480 -48.06 -11.69 23.71
CA GLY A 480 -49.01 -11.41 24.79
C GLY A 480 -50.49 -11.46 24.37
N GLY A 481 -50.79 -11.30 23.07
CA GLY A 481 -52.14 -11.40 22.51
C GLY A 481 -52.56 -12.80 22.05
N ASP A 482 -51.65 -13.79 22.04
CA ASP A 482 -51.91 -15.18 21.62
C ASP A 482 -51.32 -16.16 22.65
N PRO A 483 -52.04 -16.39 23.76
CA PRO A 483 -51.54 -17.20 24.87
C PRO A 483 -51.38 -18.68 24.53
N GLU A 484 -52.17 -19.21 23.59
CA GLU A 484 -52.08 -20.62 23.18
C GLU A 484 -50.79 -20.87 22.40
N ARG A 485 -50.48 -20.01 21.42
CA ARG A 485 -49.25 -20.09 20.65
C ARG A 485 -48.01 -19.83 21.51
N ALA A 486 -48.10 -18.88 22.44
CA ALA A 486 -47.03 -18.64 23.41
C ALA A 486 -46.72 -19.90 24.25
N ARG A 487 -47.75 -20.64 24.69
CA ARG A 487 -47.58 -21.87 25.48
C ARG A 487 -46.93 -22.99 24.67
N GLN A 488 -47.31 -23.17 23.40
CA GLN A 488 -46.69 -24.16 22.51
C GLN A 488 -45.20 -23.88 22.29
N LEU A 489 -44.84 -22.62 22.03
CA LEU A 489 -43.44 -22.22 21.84
C LEU A 489 -42.63 -22.27 23.15
N ALA A 490 -43.26 -21.99 24.29
CA ALA A 490 -42.63 -22.07 25.61
C ALA A 490 -42.20 -23.50 25.99
N ALA A 491 -42.89 -24.53 25.50
CA ALA A 491 -42.49 -25.93 25.69
C ALA A 491 -41.09 -26.23 25.12
N GLY A 492 -40.63 -25.44 24.15
CA GLY A 492 -39.28 -25.53 23.59
C GLY A 492 -38.20 -24.82 24.40
N LEU A 493 -38.54 -24.13 25.49
CA LEU A 493 -37.56 -23.45 26.37
C LEU A 493 -37.05 -24.40 27.46
N PRO A 494 -35.80 -24.21 27.94
CA PRO A 494 -35.29 -24.99 29.05
C PRO A 494 -36.16 -24.76 30.31
N PRO A 495 -36.45 -25.81 31.09
CA PRO A 495 -37.22 -25.69 32.31
C PRO A 495 -36.52 -24.79 33.32
N VAL A 496 -37.30 -24.13 34.17
CA VAL A 496 -36.78 -23.17 35.16
C VAL A 496 -35.77 -23.83 36.11
N SER A 497 -35.95 -25.11 36.44
CA SER A 497 -35.03 -25.89 37.26
C SER A 497 -33.61 -26.02 36.68
N GLU A 498 -33.46 -26.05 35.36
CA GLU A 498 -32.14 -26.04 34.70
C GLU A 498 -31.46 -24.67 34.75
N LEU A 499 -32.24 -23.59 34.88
CA LEU A 499 -31.75 -22.21 35.01
C LEU A 499 -31.43 -21.86 36.47
N GLU A 500 -32.14 -22.47 37.43
CA GLU A 500 -31.97 -22.27 38.88
C GLU A 500 -30.73 -22.96 39.44
N GLY A 501 -30.22 -24.02 38.81
CA GLY A 501 -29.09 -24.82 39.31
C GLY A 501 -27.74 -24.09 39.50
N LYS A 502 -27.67 -22.78 39.25
CA LYS A 502 -26.48 -21.93 39.48
C LYS A 502 -26.76 -20.66 40.28
N ILE A 503 -27.98 -20.45 40.77
CA ILE A 503 -28.32 -19.28 41.59
C ILE A 503 -28.27 -19.72 43.06
N ASP A 504 -27.13 -19.48 43.69
CA ASP A 504 -26.96 -19.66 45.14
C ASP A 504 -27.74 -18.54 45.86
N VAL A 505 -28.98 -18.85 46.22
CA VAL A 505 -29.90 -17.93 46.91
C VAL A 505 -29.31 -17.49 48.25
N ASP A 506 -28.66 -18.40 48.98
CA ASP A 506 -27.98 -18.08 50.24
C ASP A 506 -26.80 -17.14 50.02
N ALA A 507 -26.03 -17.29 48.93
CA ALA A 507 -24.97 -16.33 48.56
C ALA A 507 -25.52 -14.97 48.12
N LEU A 508 -26.68 -14.91 47.46
CA LEU A 508 -27.32 -13.65 47.07
C LEU A 508 -27.92 -12.92 48.28
N GLU A 509 -28.57 -13.64 49.20
CA GLU A 509 -29.18 -13.08 50.41
C GLU A 509 -28.14 -12.73 51.47
N SER A 510 -27.05 -13.50 51.57
CA SER A 510 -25.89 -13.18 52.41
C SER A 510 -24.95 -12.16 51.75
N SER A 511 -25.11 -11.88 50.46
CA SER A 511 -24.39 -10.79 49.80
C SER A 511 -24.92 -9.46 50.30
N LYS A 512 -24.21 -8.91 51.29
CA LYS A 512 -24.41 -7.56 51.85
C LYS A 512 -24.14 -6.50 50.78
N TRP A 513 -25.03 -6.37 49.80
CA TRP A 513 -24.99 -5.33 48.78
C TRP A 513 -25.33 -3.94 49.36
N MET A 514 -25.91 -3.93 50.57
CA MET A 514 -26.25 -2.73 51.34
C MET A 514 -25.12 -2.19 52.25
N MET A 515 -23.92 -2.80 52.29
CA MET A 515 -22.82 -2.27 53.11
C MET A 515 -21.54 -2.09 52.28
N GLY A 516 -21.09 -0.84 52.17
CA GLY A 516 -20.10 -0.34 51.22
C GLY A 516 -18.78 -1.12 51.08
N ALA A 517 -18.08 -0.84 49.97
CA ALA A 517 -16.97 -1.55 49.33
C ALA A 517 -15.69 -1.90 50.16
N LYS A 518 -15.70 -1.83 51.49
CA LYS A 518 -14.53 -2.14 52.34
C LYS A 518 -14.53 -3.54 52.98
N VAL A 519 -15.63 -4.30 52.98
CA VAL A 519 -15.74 -5.57 53.75
C VAL A 519 -15.49 -6.85 52.94
N VAL A 520 -15.61 -6.83 51.60
CA VAL A 520 -15.53 -8.03 50.75
C VAL A 520 -14.10 -8.60 50.57
N LYS A 521 -13.05 -7.93 51.07
CA LYS A 521 -11.66 -8.36 50.82
C LYS A 521 -11.12 -9.48 51.72
N LYS A 522 -11.89 -9.98 52.69
CA LYS A 522 -11.37 -10.87 53.74
C LYS A 522 -11.92 -12.31 53.73
N THR A 523 -12.89 -12.66 52.89
CA THR A 523 -13.58 -13.96 52.93
C THR A 523 -13.29 -14.92 51.78
N VAL A 524 -12.46 -14.56 50.79
CA VAL A 524 -12.17 -15.41 49.60
C VAL A 524 -10.82 -16.15 49.71
N GLN A 525 -10.22 -16.25 50.90
CA GLN A 525 -8.92 -16.91 51.09
C GLN A 525 -8.97 -18.31 51.73
N SER A 526 -10.16 -18.86 51.99
CA SER A 526 -10.29 -20.17 52.65
C SER A 526 -11.34 -21.04 51.99
N LYS A 527 -10.93 -21.76 50.93
CA LYS A 527 -11.32 -23.15 50.59
C LYS A 527 -10.81 -23.44 49.17
N GLN A 528 -9.69 -24.14 49.13
CA GLN A 528 -9.09 -24.71 47.92
C GLN A 528 -9.22 -26.22 48.08
N GLU A 529 -10.18 -26.83 47.39
CA GLU A 529 -10.24 -28.28 47.19
C GLU A 529 -9.86 -28.59 45.73
N GLN A 530 -8.95 -29.55 45.60
CA GLN A 530 -8.39 -30.06 44.35
C GLN A 530 -9.33 -31.07 43.72
N SER A 531 -9.41 -31.11 42.39
CA SER A 531 -9.89 -32.27 41.63
C SER A 531 -8.78 -32.77 40.68
N PRO A 532 -8.70 -34.08 40.39
CA PRO A 532 -7.54 -34.73 39.76
C PRO A 532 -7.51 -34.60 38.23
N GLY A 533 -6.31 -34.74 37.64
CA GLY A 533 -5.93 -34.48 36.22
C GLY A 533 -6.62 -35.35 35.15
N THR A 534 -6.40 -35.18 33.84
CA THR A 534 -5.28 -34.67 32.99
C THR A 534 -5.81 -34.53 31.51
N PRO A 535 -5.02 -34.28 30.43
CA PRO A 535 -4.27 -33.09 30.03
C PRO A 535 -4.56 -32.61 28.56
N GLY A 536 -4.27 -31.35 28.22
CA GLY A 536 -3.93 -30.98 26.82
C GLY A 536 -4.49 -29.67 26.24
N SER A 537 -3.58 -28.70 26.11
CA SER A 537 -3.56 -27.57 25.15
C SER A 537 -4.42 -26.31 25.41
N GLU A 538 -3.78 -25.38 26.13
CA GLU A 538 -3.59 -23.95 25.82
C GLU A 538 -4.61 -23.22 24.92
N LEU A 539 -5.34 -22.28 25.52
CA LEU A 539 -5.40 -20.85 25.12
C LEU A 539 -6.45 -20.12 25.98
N GLY A 540 -6.03 -19.10 26.74
CA GLY A 540 -6.96 -18.11 27.29
C GLY A 540 -6.75 -17.67 28.75
N GLN A 541 -5.52 -17.49 29.23
CA GLN A 541 -5.31 -16.72 30.46
C GLN A 541 -5.67 -15.24 30.23
N LYS A 542 -6.88 -14.83 30.64
CA LYS A 542 -7.20 -13.41 30.84
C LYS A 542 -6.47 -12.92 32.10
N THR A 543 -5.37 -12.20 31.89
CA THR A 543 -4.65 -11.51 32.97
C THR A 543 -5.54 -10.44 33.60
N LYS A 544 -5.76 -10.55 34.91
CA LYS A 544 -6.45 -9.53 35.72
C LYS A 544 -5.63 -8.23 35.72
N ALA A 545 -6.28 -7.10 35.44
CA ALA A 545 -5.66 -5.78 35.49
C ALA A 545 -5.06 -5.49 36.89
N LYS A 546 -3.74 -5.30 36.97
CA LYS A 546 -3.05 -4.89 38.19
C LYS A 546 -3.37 -3.43 38.50
N ARG A 547 -4.01 -3.17 39.65
CA ARG A 547 -4.10 -1.82 40.25
C ARG A 547 -2.69 -1.23 40.41
N LYS A 548 -2.44 -0.07 39.79
CA LYS A 548 -1.21 0.71 40.02
C LYS A 548 -1.15 1.14 41.49
N ARG A 549 -0.11 0.73 42.22
CA ARG A 549 0.20 1.26 43.56
C ARG A 549 0.62 2.73 43.41
N LYS A 550 0.14 3.63 44.27
CA LYS A 550 0.71 4.97 44.41
C LYS A 550 2.17 4.84 44.86
N THR A 551 3.07 5.49 44.15
CA THR A 551 4.51 5.52 44.43
C THR A 551 4.75 6.15 45.80
N LYS A 552 5.35 5.43 46.75
CA LYS A 552 5.88 6.06 47.97
C LYS A 552 7.12 6.86 47.58
N LEU A 553 7.11 8.17 47.80
CA LEU A 553 8.32 8.99 47.78
C LEU A 553 9.20 8.59 48.98
N PRO A 554 10.54 8.60 48.84
CA PRO A 554 11.44 8.45 49.99
C PRO A 554 11.16 9.53 51.05
N PRO A 555 11.36 9.25 52.35
CA PRO A 555 11.04 10.18 53.44
C PRO A 555 11.65 11.58 53.33
N ASN A 556 12.72 11.78 52.55
CA ASN A 556 13.46 13.04 52.41
C ASN A 556 13.46 13.60 50.97
N ALA A 557 12.43 13.34 50.18
CA ALA A 557 12.36 13.86 48.81
C ALA A 557 11.96 15.35 48.78
N ASP A 558 12.91 16.21 48.40
CA ASP A 558 12.66 17.62 48.09
C ASP A 558 12.01 17.74 46.70
N LEU A 559 10.72 18.10 46.66
CA LEU A 559 9.91 18.20 45.44
C LEU A 559 10.21 19.44 44.59
N SER A 560 11.09 20.33 45.06
CA SER A 560 11.48 21.54 44.33
C SER A 560 12.56 21.31 43.27
N ARG A 561 13.23 20.15 43.28
CA ARG A 561 14.24 19.78 42.30
C ARG A 561 13.73 18.70 41.34
N PRO A 562 13.97 18.85 40.02
CA PRO A 562 13.58 17.83 39.06
C PRO A 562 14.34 16.51 39.34
N PRO A 563 13.70 15.34 39.17
CA PRO A 563 14.37 14.05 39.31
C PRO A 563 15.55 13.91 38.34
N ASP A 564 16.55 13.12 38.73
CA ASP A 564 17.72 12.77 37.92
C ASP A 564 17.33 12.39 36.47
N PRO A 565 17.86 13.09 35.45
CA PRO A 565 17.55 12.86 34.04
C PRO A 565 17.85 11.44 33.57
N GLU A 566 18.78 10.73 34.19
CA GLU A 566 19.18 9.37 33.78
C GLU A 566 18.41 8.26 34.52
N ARG A 567 17.40 8.62 35.32
CA ARG A 567 16.65 7.67 36.14
C ARG A 567 15.90 6.61 35.33
N TRP A 568 15.49 6.94 34.11
CA TRP A 568 14.77 6.03 33.20
C TRP A 568 15.71 5.09 32.44
N LEU A 569 17.03 5.35 32.45
CA LEU A 569 18.01 4.47 31.82
C LEU A 569 18.25 3.21 32.68
N PRO A 570 18.49 2.04 32.06
CA PRO A 570 19.02 0.86 32.73
C PRO A 570 20.24 1.19 33.58
N LYS A 571 20.36 0.57 34.76
CA LYS A 571 21.36 0.98 35.77
C LYS A 571 22.80 0.94 35.26
N TYR A 572 23.10 0.14 34.23
CA TYR A 572 24.43 0.03 33.62
C TYR A 572 24.75 1.14 32.59
N GLU A 573 23.75 1.87 32.12
CA GLU A 573 23.89 2.98 31.15
C GLU A 573 23.93 4.36 31.84
N ARG A 574 23.72 4.40 33.16
CA ARG A 574 23.79 5.63 33.94
C ARG A 574 25.25 6.04 34.13
N THR A 575 25.55 7.32 34.01
CA THR A 575 26.88 7.91 34.25
C THR A 575 27.44 7.56 35.64
N ALA A 576 26.58 7.36 36.64
CA ALA A 576 26.96 6.94 37.99
C ALA A 576 27.30 5.43 38.12
N TYR A 577 27.14 4.63 37.07
CA TYR A 577 27.39 3.19 37.12
C TYR A 577 28.90 2.89 37.07
N ARG A 578 29.39 2.26 38.14
CA ARG A 578 30.71 1.64 38.15
C ARG A 578 30.55 0.12 38.22
N LYS A 579 31.01 -0.60 37.19
CA LYS A 579 31.18 -2.06 37.25
C LYS A 579 32.11 -2.39 38.42
N ARG A 580 31.66 -3.21 39.38
CA ARG A 580 32.55 -3.76 40.40
C ARG A 580 33.54 -4.71 39.71
N ARG A 581 34.82 -4.33 39.68
CA ARG A 581 35.93 -5.22 39.32
C ARG A 581 36.20 -6.19 40.47
N GLY A 582 36.22 -7.48 40.15
CA GLY A 582 36.88 -8.53 40.94
C GLY A 582 35.96 -9.39 41.81
N ILE A 583 35.79 -10.65 41.42
CA ILE A 583 36.56 -11.80 41.95
C ILE A 583 36.23 -12.99 41.03
N ARG A 584 37.26 -13.55 40.39
CA ARG A 584 37.17 -14.86 39.72
C ARG A 584 36.86 -15.91 40.79
N ARG A 585 35.79 -16.67 40.60
CA ARG A 585 35.70 -18.04 41.11
C ARG A 585 35.28 -18.93 39.96
N ASP A 586 36.25 -19.67 39.48
CA ASP A 586 36.04 -20.95 38.84
C ASP A 586 35.36 -21.88 39.84
N VAL A 587 34.15 -22.34 39.52
CA VAL A 587 33.67 -23.64 39.97
C VAL A 587 32.99 -24.30 38.78
N ILE A 588 33.78 -25.14 38.14
CA ILE A 588 33.37 -26.18 37.21
C ILE A 588 32.60 -27.25 38.00
N LYS A 589 31.41 -27.61 37.52
CA LYS A 589 30.86 -28.97 37.64
C LYS A 589 30.01 -29.23 36.38
N GLY A 590 30.57 -30.03 35.47
CA GLY A 590 29.91 -30.60 34.29
C GLY A 590 28.81 -31.61 34.67
N SER A 591 27.98 -32.10 33.75
CA SER A 591 28.28 -32.92 32.57
C SER A 591 27.05 -32.87 31.59
N GLN A 592 27.05 -33.15 30.27
CA GLN A 592 27.93 -33.82 29.29
C GLN A 592 27.71 -33.27 27.86
N GLY A 593 28.77 -33.33 27.02
CA GLY A 593 28.77 -33.40 25.53
C GLY A 593 28.88 -32.07 24.76
N MET A 594 30.05 -31.44 24.56
CA MET A 594 31.15 -31.68 23.56
C MET A 594 30.68 -31.62 22.09
N THR A 595 31.30 -30.90 21.12
CA THR A 595 32.66 -30.35 20.87
C THR A 595 32.55 -29.05 20.01
N THR A 596 33.12 -27.87 20.35
CA THR A 596 34.49 -27.32 20.14
C THR A 596 35.03 -27.42 18.70
N THR A 597 35.35 -26.33 18.01
CA THR A 597 36.56 -25.49 18.16
C THR A 597 36.41 -24.24 17.26
N ALA A 598 36.56 -22.99 17.74
CA ALA A 598 37.80 -22.20 17.97
C ALA A 598 38.46 -21.78 16.62
N VAL A 599 38.94 -20.55 16.36
CA VAL A 599 39.48 -19.46 17.20
C VAL A 599 39.49 -18.15 16.39
N ASP A 600 39.38 -17.01 17.09
CA ASP A 600 39.88 -15.70 16.64
C ASP A 600 41.40 -15.77 16.33
N GLN A 601 41.83 -15.09 15.25
CA GLN A 601 43.23 -14.79 15.01
C GLN A 601 43.45 -13.39 14.40
N TYR A 602 44.07 -12.55 15.23
CA TYR A 602 45.05 -11.49 14.93
C TYR A 602 44.62 -10.09 14.44
N ASP A 603 44.68 -9.17 15.41
CA ASP A 603 45.16 -7.78 15.28
C ASP A 603 46.69 -7.77 15.05
N MET A 604 47.18 -7.04 14.04
CA MET A 604 48.55 -6.51 13.96
C MET A 604 48.61 -5.25 13.08
N SER A 605 48.72 -4.09 13.73
CA SER A 605 49.33 -2.90 13.15
C SER A 605 50.87 -3.00 13.18
N LYS A 606 51.54 -2.81 12.03
CA LYS A 606 52.91 -2.29 11.91
C LYS A 606 53.35 -2.04 10.44
N GLN A 607 53.63 -0.75 10.18
CA GLN A 607 54.69 -0.18 9.33
C GLN A 607 54.65 -0.22 7.77
N THR A 608 54.67 1.01 7.24
CA THR A 608 55.00 1.63 5.92
C THR A 608 56.35 1.18 5.29
N PRO A 609 56.73 1.47 4.00
CA PRO A 609 56.54 2.77 3.28
C PRO A 609 56.46 2.76 1.72
N SER A 610 56.51 3.98 1.13
CA SER A 610 56.79 4.39 -0.28
C SER A 610 55.56 4.72 -1.16
N ALA A 611 55.22 6.01 -1.33
CA ALA A 611 55.63 6.98 -2.39
C ALA A 611 54.63 6.96 -3.58
N THR A 612 54.10 8.04 -4.17
CA THR A 612 54.59 9.40 -4.42
C THR A 612 53.45 10.33 -4.91
N ALA A 613 53.47 11.61 -4.47
CA ALA A 613 53.15 12.89 -5.17
C ALA A 613 51.72 13.15 -5.76
N ALA A 614 51.08 14.34 -5.72
CA ALA A 614 51.50 15.72 -5.42
C ALA A 614 50.31 16.69 -5.11
N ALA A 615 50.59 17.74 -4.30
CA ALA A 615 50.12 19.15 -4.33
C ALA A 615 48.61 19.50 -4.19
N ALA A 616 48.13 20.57 -3.53
CA ALA A 616 48.76 21.79 -2.98
C ALA A 616 47.80 22.60 -2.04
N LYS A 617 48.41 23.40 -1.15
CA LYS A 617 48.01 24.70 -0.53
C LYS A 617 47.05 24.78 0.70
N SER A 618 47.71 25.01 1.85
CA SER A 618 47.44 25.86 3.04
C SER A 618 46.55 27.13 2.87
N PRO A 619 46.01 27.78 3.95
CA PRO A 619 46.70 28.02 5.23
C PRO A 619 45.95 27.90 6.58
N ARG A 620 46.82 27.83 7.59
CA ARG A 620 46.74 27.76 9.06
C ARG A 620 46.19 29.02 9.74
N VAL A 621 45.46 28.84 10.85
CA VAL A 621 45.52 29.74 12.03
C VAL A 621 45.51 28.87 13.29
N GLU A 622 46.45 29.17 14.20
CA GLU A 622 46.73 28.48 15.46
C GLU A 622 45.80 28.89 16.62
N ALA A 623 45.73 27.97 17.59
CA ALA A 623 45.10 28.10 18.89
C ALA A 623 45.95 28.87 19.92
N LYS A 624 45.32 29.31 21.01
CA LYS A 624 45.94 29.51 22.34
C LYS A 624 44.86 29.53 23.46
N PRO A 625 45.21 29.37 24.76
CA PRO A 625 44.86 28.18 25.52
C PRO A 625 44.06 28.44 26.82
N THR A 626 43.64 27.35 27.44
CA THR A 626 43.05 27.23 28.78
C THR A 626 44.10 27.08 29.88
N ASP A 627 43.91 27.79 31.00
CA ASP A 627 44.40 27.51 32.36
C ASP A 627 43.32 28.04 33.32
N GLY A 628 42.94 27.47 34.46
CA GLY A 628 43.38 26.29 35.19
C GLY A 628 42.66 26.24 36.57
N ALA A 629 42.51 25.01 37.08
CA ALA A 629 42.55 24.59 38.49
C ALA A 629 41.51 25.06 39.54
N THR A 630 40.54 24.17 39.78
CA THR A 630 40.19 23.45 41.03
C THR A 630 40.60 23.94 42.44
N ALA A 631 39.55 23.95 43.29
CA ALA A 631 39.43 23.40 44.66
C ALA A 631 40.04 24.17 45.85
N TRP A 632 39.24 24.42 46.89
CA TRP A 632 39.21 23.64 48.15
C TRP A 632 38.09 24.16 49.08
N GLN A 633 37.36 23.22 49.69
CA GLN A 633 36.25 23.46 50.60
C GLN A 633 36.74 23.76 52.03
N ARG A 634 35.98 24.56 52.80
CA ARG A 634 35.70 24.26 54.21
C ARG A 634 34.41 24.95 54.71
N LYS A 635 33.59 24.14 55.39
CA LYS A 635 32.38 24.49 56.16
C LYS A 635 32.67 25.52 57.26
N GLN A 636 31.72 26.40 57.56
CA GLN A 636 31.02 26.42 58.86
C GLN A 636 29.80 27.39 58.88
N GLN A 637 28.62 26.81 59.11
CA GLN A 637 27.64 27.20 60.14
C GLN A 637 27.55 28.68 60.61
N GLN A 638 26.41 29.36 60.38
CA GLN A 638 25.31 29.56 61.36
C GLN A 638 24.30 30.66 60.94
N LYS A 639 23.02 30.29 61.09
CA LYS A 639 21.84 31.06 61.56
C LYS A 639 21.59 32.54 61.18
N LYS A 640 20.35 32.70 60.69
CA LYS A 640 19.26 33.63 61.10
C LYS A 640 19.05 34.94 60.32
N LYS A 641 17.78 35.02 59.87
CA LYS A 641 16.83 36.16 59.86
C LYS A 641 17.16 37.37 58.96
N GLY A 642 16.22 37.67 58.07
CA GLY A 642 16.07 39.01 57.51
C GLY A 642 14.99 39.09 56.44
N LYS A 643 13.82 39.61 56.82
CA LYS A 643 12.70 39.97 55.95
C LYS A 643 13.13 40.87 54.78
N GLY A 644 12.54 40.65 53.60
CA GLY A 644 12.53 41.59 52.50
C GLY A 644 11.22 41.49 51.73
N LYS A 645 10.27 42.38 52.08
CA LYS A 645 9.06 42.66 51.30
C LYS A 645 9.43 43.58 50.12
N GLY A 646 8.75 43.39 48.99
CA GLY A 646 8.68 44.33 47.86
C GLY A 646 8.68 43.54 46.55
N LYS A 647 7.53 43.21 45.95
CA LYS A 647 6.84 44.04 44.92
C LYS A 647 7.87 44.55 43.91
N TRP A 648 7.93 44.09 42.66
CA TRP A 648 6.88 43.70 41.71
C TRP A 648 7.22 42.44 40.94
#